data_AF-A0A9E3BWL9-F1
#
_entry.id   AF-A0A9E3BWL9-F1
#
_cell.length_a   1.000
_cell.length_b   1.000
_cell.length_c   1.000
_cell.angle_alpha   90.00
_cell.angle_beta   90.00
_cell.angle_gamma   90.00
#
_symmetry.space_group_name_H-M   'P 1'
#
loop_
_entity.id
_entity.type
_entity.pdbx_description
1 polymer ?
#
loop_
_entity_poly.entity_id
_entity_poly.type
_entity_poly.pdbx_seq_one_letter_code
_entity_poly.pdbx_strand_id
1 'polypeptide(L)'
;AGRVVERVEALPARGASGTVGLLLMRSYVLAGNTAHYDGVIAALEARGLCVVPAFASGLDARPAIERYFWRDGAPAVDAVLSLTGFSLVGGPAYNDARAAETTLAALDVPYLAAHPVEFQTLEQWDASPCGLTPVEATMMVAIPELDGAICPMTFGGRSEAEGERRRTMAAHAERAATLADRVSRLVALRRTARGERKLAIVLFNFPPNAGATGTAAYLSVFASLLNTLRALRDGGWRVEVPDTEDALRRRIIEGNASVFGTPANVAARIPADTLLRRERWIGEIERHWGPAPGRHQSDGGAVLVFGETFGNVFVGIQPAFGVEGDPMRLLFEHSFAPTHAFAAFYRYVRETFGADAVLHFGTHGALEFMPGKQVGLSGKCWPDRLIGDLPNFYLYASNNPSEGALAKRRAGAALISYLTPPVAHAGLYRGLLDLKASLDRWRALDPVTAAGQVAALAGLVQAQAAAVDLAPAEPVWEPEERAASIARIVEAVYELESTLIPHGLHVIGAPPDTEARASMLDAAGVSDPARRAELDRLLATDHETPAILHALDGGYLRPAPGGDLLRNTDVLPTGRNLHGFDPFRIPSAFAVHDGARQAERLLARYADDGLGLPETLALVLWGTDNLKTEGGPIAQALWLLGAKPRHDSYGRLAGAQLIPLDQLGRPRIDVVVT
;
A
#
# COMPACT_ATOMS: atom_id res chain seq x y z
N ALA A 1 33.70 21.00 25.89
CA ALA A 1 34.74 20.22 25.19
C ALA A 1 34.12 18.92 24.69
N GLY A 2 34.28 18.56 23.42
CA GLY A 2 33.27 18.91 22.41
C GLY A 2 32.29 17.73 22.20
N ARG A 3 30.98 18.01 22.12
CA ARG A 3 29.92 17.00 21.85
C ARG A 3 29.94 16.45 20.41
N VAL A 4 30.88 16.92 19.58
CA VAL A 4 31.00 16.56 18.16
C VAL A 4 32.44 16.12 17.91
N VAL A 5 32.61 14.98 17.25
CA VAL A 5 33.90 14.37 16.92
C VAL A 5 33.94 14.06 15.43
N GLU A 6 35.15 13.99 14.86
CA GLU A 6 35.33 13.71 13.41
C GLU A 6 35.67 12.23 13.11
N ARG A 7 35.83 11.43 14.15
CA ARG A 7 36.24 10.02 14.13
C ARG A 7 35.27 9.17 14.94
N VAL A 8 34.79 8.08 14.35
CA VAL A 8 33.82 7.16 15.01
C VAL A 8 34.43 6.54 16.27
N GLU A 9 35.74 6.28 16.29
CA GLU A 9 36.42 5.66 17.45
C GLU A 9 36.50 6.59 18.67
N ALA A 10 36.16 7.87 18.51
CA ALA A 10 36.06 8.82 19.63
C ALA A 10 34.67 8.80 20.29
N LEU A 11 33.70 8.07 19.73
CA LEU A 11 32.41 7.83 20.37
C LEU A 11 32.58 6.86 21.55
N PRO A 12 31.74 6.95 22.60
CA PRO A 12 31.78 6.01 23.72
C PRO A 12 31.58 4.58 23.24
N ALA A 13 32.63 3.75 23.32
CA ALA A 13 32.55 2.34 22.92
C ALA A 13 31.73 1.54 23.94
N ARG A 14 30.74 0.78 23.47
CA ARG A 14 30.00 -0.21 24.25
C ARG A 14 29.99 -1.54 23.52
N GLY A 15 30.14 -2.65 24.24
CA GLY A 15 29.90 -3.99 23.67
C GLY A 15 28.45 -4.06 23.23
N ALA A 16 28.20 -4.26 21.93
CA ALA A 16 26.89 -4.05 21.34
C ALA A 16 26.39 -5.27 20.56
N SER A 17 25.09 -5.51 20.62
CA SER A 17 24.38 -6.55 19.86
C SER A 17 24.22 -6.20 18.38
N GLY A 18 24.47 -4.94 17.99
CA GLY A 18 24.52 -4.43 16.63
C GLY A 18 24.77 -2.91 16.61
N THR A 19 24.91 -2.33 15.42
CA THR A 19 25.24 -0.91 15.21
C THR A 19 24.18 -0.20 14.38
N VAL A 20 23.71 0.97 14.83
CA VAL A 20 22.72 1.80 14.13
C VAL A 20 23.37 3.11 13.70
N GLY A 21 23.37 3.38 12.40
CA GLY A 21 23.70 4.70 11.86
C GLY A 21 22.53 5.65 12.07
N LEU A 22 22.74 6.77 12.74
CA LEU A 22 21.68 7.73 13.08
C LEU A 22 21.92 9.06 12.35
N LEU A 23 21.00 9.48 11.49
CA LEU A 23 21.11 10.74 10.76
C LEU A 23 20.34 11.86 11.47
N LEU A 24 21.06 12.96 11.77
CA LEU A 24 20.57 14.09 12.55
C LEU A 24 20.63 15.40 11.74
N MET A 25 19.81 16.38 12.13
CA MET A 25 19.89 17.73 11.58
C MET A 25 20.95 18.55 12.32
N ARG A 26 21.93 19.08 11.56
CA ARG A 26 23.03 19.90 12.08
C ARG A 26 22.56 21.10 12.90
N SER A 27 21.46 21.74 12.49
CA SER A 27 20.91 22.93 13.17
C SER A 27 20.61 22.65 14.64
N TYR A 28 19.98 21.51 14.96
CA TYR A 28 19.65 21.13 16.32
C TYR A 28 20.89 20.78 17.14
N VAL A 29 21.84 20.04 16.54
CA VAL A 29 23.09 19.67 17.21
C VAL A 29 23.90 20.90 17.60
N LEU A 30 24.05 21.88 16.69
CA LEU A 30 24.81 23.10 16.97
C LEU A 30 24.10 24.07 17.90
N ALA A 31 22.76 24.11 17.87
CA ALA A 31 21.96 24.90 18.80
C ALA A 31 21.91 24.30 20.21
N GLY A 32 22.36 23.05 20.39
CA GLY A 32 22.25 22.31 21.65
C GLY A 32 20.81 21.92 22.02
N ASN A 33 19.87 22.01 21.07
CA ASN A 33 18.47 21.66 21.24
C ASN A 33 18.24 20.21 20.78
N THR A 34 18.85 19.26 21.49
CA THR A 34 18.99 17.85 21.07
C THR A 34 18.24 16.85 21.95
N ALA A 35 17.46 17.29 22.94
CA ALA A 35 16.92 16.37 23.95
C ALA A 35 15.99 15.29 23.36
N HIS A 36 15.32 15.57 22.24
CA HIS A 36 14.57 14.58 21.47
C HIS A 36 15.46 13.49 20.83
N TYR A 37 16.65 13.85 20.35
CA TYR A 37 17.65 12.91 19.84
C TYR A 37 18.30 12.11 20.97
N ASP A 38 18.65 12.79 22.07
CA ASP A 38 19.28 12.18 23.23
C ASP A 38 18.39 11.07 23.82
N GLY A 39 17.07 11.28 23.85
CA GLY A 39 16.11 10.26 24.27
C GLY A 39 16.06 9.02 23.37
N VAL A 40 16.19 9.18 22.04
CA VAL A 40 16.26 8.04 21.10
C VAL A 40 17.58 7.30 21.22
N ILE A 41 18.70 8.03 21.32
CA ILE A 41 20.03 7.43 21.52
C ILE A 41 20.03 6.60 22.81
N ALA A 42 19.55 7.16 23.92
CA ALA A 42 19.45 6.43 25.19
C ALA A 42 18.54 5.20 25.09
N ALA A 43 17.41 5.28 24.38
CA ALA A 43 16.50 4.14 24.19
C ALA A 43 17.13 3.02 23.35
N LEU A 44 17.90 3.34 22.31
CA LEU A 44 18.64 2.38 21.49
C LEU A 44 19.78 1.73 22.31
N GLU A 45 20.56 2.54 23.02
CA GLU A 45 21.63 2.05 23.89
C GLU A 45 21.11 1.13 25.01
N ALA A 46 19.92 1.40 25.55
CA ALA A 46 19.27 0.56 26.56
C ALA A 46 18.91 -0.84 26.03
N ARG A 47 18.82 -1.02 24.71
CA ARG A 47 18.65 -2.33 24.04
C ARG A 47 19.97 -2.98 23.63
N GLY A 48 21.10 -2.39 24.06
CA GLY A 48 22.44 -2.90 23.79
C GLY A 48 22.95 -2.55 22.40
N LEU A 49 22.34 -1.59 21.70
CA LEU A 49 22.80 -1.15 20.37
C LEU A 49 23.90 -0.09 20.50
N CYS A 50 24.88 -0.16 19.61
CA CYS A 50 25.83 0.92 19.37
C CYS A 50 25.17 1.94 18.43
N VAL A 51 25.26 3.23 18.74
CA VAL A 51 24.66 4.29 17.92
C VAL A 51 25.76 5.18 17.38
N VAL A 52 25.76 5.38 16.06
CA VAL A 52 26.68 6.29 15.36
C VAL A 52 25.89 7.51 14.87
N PRO A 53 25.71 8.55 15.70
CA PRO A 53 25.05 9.77 15.29
C PRO A 53 25.94 10.58 14.35
N ALA A 54 25.40 10.89 13.17
CA ALA A 54 26.07 11.64 12.14
C ALA A 54 25.14 12.71 11.55
N PHE A 55 25.71 13.82 11.10
CA PHE A 55 25.00 14.88 10.38
C PHE A 55 25.87 15.43 9.27
N ALA A 56 25.25 15.97 8.23
CA ALA A 56 25.92 16.68 7.15
C ALA A 56 25.76 18.20 7.31
N SER A 57 26.53 18.98 6.54
CA SER A 57 26.47 20.44 6.57
C SER A 57 25.15 21.00 6.01
N GLY A 58 24.57 20.32 5.03
CA GLY A 58 23.31 20.66 4.37
C GLY A 58 22.24 19.58 4.51
N LEU A 59 21.27 19.59 3.59
CA LEU A 59 20.16 18.63 3.52
C LEU A 59 20.49 17.40 2.66
N ASP A 60 21.78 17.16 2.42
CA ASP A 60 22.28 15.97 1.74
C ASP A 60 23.04 15.12 2.76
N ALA A 61 22.46 14.00 3.16
CA ALA A 61 23.04 13.13 4.18
C ALA A 61 24.11 12.17 3.65
N ARG A 62 24.32 12.08 2.32
CA ARG A 62 25.28 11.12 1.72
C ARG A 62 26.71 11.28 2.26
N PRO A 63 27.28 12.49 2.43
CA PRO A 63 28.62 12.63 2.98
C PRO A 63 28.76 12.07 4.41
N ALA A 64 27.68 12.09 5.20
CA ALA A 64 27.68 11.49 6.54
C ALA A 64 27.66 9.95 6.46
N ILE A 65 26.85 9.39 5.55
CA ILE A 65 26.82 7.94 5.28
C ILE A 65 28.18 7.47 4.79
N GLU A 66 28.70 8.07 3.73
CA GLU A 66 29.97 7.70 3.08
C GLU A 66 31.13 7.68 4.07
N ARG A 67 31.18 8.66 4.98
CA ARG A 67 32.28 8.80 5.92
C ARG A 67 32.18 7.92 7.17
N TYR A 68 30.97 7.69 7.68
CA TYR A 68 30.79 7.13 9.02
C TYR A 68 30.08 5.79 9.06
N PHE A 69 29.36 5.41 8.00
CA PHE A 69 28.59 4.15 7.94
C PHE A 69 29.26 3.08 7.09
N TRP A 70 30.45 3.36 6.57
CA TRP A 70 31.31 2.41 5.85
C TRP A 70 32.57 2.13 6.65
N ARG A 71 33.07 0.89 6.54
CA ARG A 71 34.37 0.48 7.07
C ARG A 71 34.98 -0.55 6.12
N ASP A 72 36.19 -0.28 5.64
CA ASP A 72 36.94 -1.20 4.77
C ASP A 72 36.15 -1.70 3.54
N GLY A 73 35.31 -0.83 2.96
CA GLY A 73 34.50 -1.14 1.78
C GLY A 73 33.22 -1.95 2.05
N ALA A 74 32.89 -2.20 3.32
CA ALA A 74 31.65 -2.85 3.75
C ALA A 74 30.80 -1.93 4.65
N PRO A 75 29.48 -2.14 4.74
CA PRO A 75 28.64 -1.44 5.69
C PRO A 75 29.12 -1.67 7.14
N ALA A 76 29.31 -0.58 7.88
CA ALA A 76 29.71 -0.60 9.28
C ALA A 76 28.53 -0.55 10.25
N VAL A 77 27.31 -0.49 9.73
CA VAL A 77 26.04 -0.41 10.46
C VAL A 77 25.12 -1.54 10.03
N ASP A 78 24.23 -1.96 10.93
CA ASP A 78 23.22 -2.99 10.68
C ASP A 78 21.87 -2.37 10.23
N ALA A 79 21.65 -1.08 10.52
CA ALA A 79 20.49 -0.30 10.08
C ALA A 79 20.81 1.21 10.04
N VAL A 80 20.08 1.96 9.21
CA VAL A 80 20.10 3.43 9.19
C VAL A 80 18.75 3.96 9.65
N LEU A 81 18.79 4.82 10.67
CA LEU A 81 17.63 5.56 11.18
C LEU A 81 17.83 7.05 10.89
N SER A 82 16.99 7.60 10.03
CA SER A 82 16.90 9.06 9.84
C SER A 82 15.95 9.66 10.87
N LEU A 83 16.44 10.64 11.63
CA LEU A 83 15.65 11.49 12.53
C LEU A 83 15.51 12.92 12.01
N THR A 84 15.80 13.15 10.73
CA THR A 84 15.81 14.49 10.13
C THR A 84 14.40 15.01 9.86
N GLY A 85 13.44 14.10 9.65
CA GLY A 85 12.09 14.43 9.17
C GLY A 85 12.03 14.83 7.68
N PHE A 86 13.10 14.58 6.91
CA PHE A 86 13.18 14.90 5.49
C PHE A 86 13.70 13.72 4.67
N SER A 87 13.65 13.88 3.34
CA SER A 87 14.36 13.02 2.41
C SER A 87 15.85 12.93 2.77
N LEU A 88 16.48 11.81 2.41
CA LEU A 88 17.92 11.61 2.58
C LEU A 88 18.74 12.64 1.79
N VAL A 89 18.27 12.98 0.58
CA VAL A 89 18.92 13.95 -0.31
C VAL A 89 17.90 15.01 -0.68
N GLY A 90 17.86 16.06 0.13
CA GLY A 90 16.94 17.18 -0.05
C GLY A 90 16.19 17.55 1.22
N GLY A 91 15.29 18.52 1.08
CA GLY A 91 14.52 19.08 2.18
C GLY A 91 13.06 19.36 1.82
N PRO A 92 12.39 20.27 2.56
CA PRO A 92 11.00 20.65 2.33
C PRO A 92 10.66 21.09 0.89
N ALA A 93 11.67 21.59 0.17
CA ALA A 93 11.48 22.24 -1.12
C ALA A 93 12.04 21.50 -2.31
N TYR A 94 12.72 20.39 -2.10
CA TYR A 94 13.34 19.61 -3.16
C TYR A 94 13.79 18.27 -2.59
N ASN A 95 13.63 17.18 -3.33
CA ASN A 95 14.18 15.87 -3.01
C ASN A 95 14.75 15.20 -4.27
N ASP A 96 15.88 14.52 -4.11
CA ASP A 96 16.50 13.66 -5.12
C ASP A 96 16.41 12.20 -4.66
N ALA A 97 15.23 11.63 -4.85
CA ALA A 97 14.95 10.24 -4.46
C ALA A 97 15.83 9.23 -5.21
N ARG A 98 16.31 9.55 -6.43
CA ARG A 98 17.20 8.66 -7.20
C ARG A 98 18.61 8.62 -6.63
N ALA A 99 19.14 9.77 -6.22
CA ALA A 99 20.40 9.83 -5.50
C ALA A 99 20.30 9.10 -4.16
N ALA A 100 19.20 9.29 -3.43
CA ALA A 100 18.93 8.58 -2.18
C ALA A 100 18.87 7.06 -2.39
N GLU A 101 18.08 6.60 -3.36
CA GLU A 101 17.97 5.19 -3.75
C GLU A 101 19.35 4.59 -4.05
N THR A 102 20.18 5.30 -4.83
CA THR A 102 21.51 4.82 -5.22
C THR A 102 22.42 4.63 -4.00
N THR A 103 22.47 5.61 -3.09
CA THR A 103 23.29 5.53 -1.87
C THR A 103 22.78 4.43 -0.92
N LEU A 104 21.47 4.35 -0.70
CA LEU A 104 20.88 3.37 0.22
C LEU A 104 20.99 1.94 -0.34
N ALA A 105 20.81 1.75 -1.64
CA ALA A 105 21.00 0.46 -2.29
C ALA A 105 22.46 -0.01 -2.30
N ALA A 106 23.42 0.92 -2.29
CA ALA A 106 24.83 0.56 -2.14
C ALA A 106 25.15 0.12 -0.70
N LEU A 107 24.57 0.80 0.31
CA LEU A 107 24.77 0.45 1.72
C LEU A 107 24.03 -0.84 2.12
N ASP A 108 22.86 -1.08 1.55
CA ASP A 108 22.07 -2.31 1.65
C ASP A 108 21.77 -2.79 3.08
N VAL A 109 21.26 -1.86 3.89
CA VAL A 109 20.76 -2.07 5.25
C VAL A 109 19.36 -1.46 5.38
N PRO A 110 18.53 -1.85 6.38
CA PRO A 110 17.20 -1.28 6.54
C PRO A 110 17.29 0.24 6.73
N TYR A 111 16.49 0.98 5.98
CA TYR A 111 16.39 2.44 6.10
C TYR A 111 15.04 2.85 6.70
N LEU A 112 15.09 3.38 7.92
CA LEU A 112 13.93 3.88 8.64
C LEU A 112 13.94 5.40 8.64
N ALA A 113 12.77 6.02 8.47
CA ALA A 113 12.61 7.45 8.63
C ALA A 113 11.60 7.74 9.74
N ALA A 114 12.10 8.11 10.92
CA ALA A 114 11.27 8.60 12.02
C ALA A 114 11.38 10.13 12.09
N HIS A 115 10.32 10.81 12.49
CA HIS A 115 10.24 12.26 12.39
C HIS A 115 9.84 12.90 13.71
N PRO A 116 10.41 14.07 14.05
CA PRO A 116 9.88 14.87 15.14
C PRO A 116 8.58 15.57 14.71
N VAL A 117 7.71 15.93 15.66
CA VAL A 117 6.68 16.97 15.40
C VAL A 117 7.30 18.36 15.52
N GLU A 118 7.04 19.21 14.52
CA GLU A 118 7.70 20.50 14.34
C GLU A 118 6.70 21.64 14.15
N PHE A 119 5.63 21.40 13.39
CA PHE A 119 4.62 22.42 13.10
C PHE A 119 3.49 22.41 14.11
N GLN A 120 3.45 21.38 14.94
CA GLN A 120 2.60 21.25 16.12
C GLN A 120 3.44 20.81 17.32
N THR A 121 2.83 20.88 18.51
CA THR A 121 3.43 20.36 19.74
C THR A 121 3.09 18.89 19.95
N LEU A 122 3.84 18.19 20.81
CA LEU A 122 3.53 16.82 21.21
C LEU A 122 2.14 16.69 21.83
N GLU A 123 1.72 17.71 22.58
CA GLU A 123 0.40 17.78 23.20
C GLU A 123 -0.72 17.91 22.14
N GLN A 124 -0.51 18.77 21.13
CA GLN A 124 -1.41 18.90 19.98
C GLN A 124 -1.50 17.61 19.17
N TRP A 125 -0.35 16.97 18.92
CA TRP A 125 -0.30 15.70 18.21
C TRP A 125 -1.02 14.58 19.00
N ASP A 126 -0.82 14.47 20.32
CA ASP A 126 -1.48 13.45 21.14
C ASP A 126 -3.00 13.65 21.17
N ALA A 127 -3.47 14.90 21.27
CA ALA A 127 -4.90 15.25 21.26
C ALA A 127 -5.57 15.09 19.88
N SER A 128 -4.81 15.19 18.78
CA SER A 128 -5.34 15.13 17.41
C SER A 128 -5.86 13.74 17.04
N PRO A 129 -7.12 13.57 16.60
CA PRO A 129 -7.61 12.28 16.11
C PRO A 129 -6.95 11.89 14.77
N CYS A 130 -6.47 12.84 13.99
CA CYS A 130 -5.75 12.57 12.73
C CYS A 130 -4.28 12.20 12.97
N GLY A 131 -3.68 12.68 14.07
CA GLY A 131 -2.24 12.61 14.31
C GLY A 131 -1.51 13.77 13.67
N LEU A 132 -0.74 13.55 12.60
CA LEU A 132 0.03 14.62 11.96
C LEU A 132 -0.85 15.64 11.22
N THR A 133 -0.36 16.87 11.14
CA THR A 133 -0.94 17.87 10.25
C THR A 133 -0.72 17.47 8.77
N PRO A 134 -1.56 17.91 7.82
CA PRO A 134 -1.36 17.60 6.40
C PRO A 134 0.03 18.01 5.88
N VAL A 135 0.57 19.12 6.36
CA VAL A 135 1.92 19.60 6.00
C VAL A 135 3.00 18.64 6.52
N GLU A 136 2.91 18.19 7.76
CA GLU A 136 3.86 17.22 8.33
C GLU A 136 3.76 15.84 7.66
N ALA A 137 2.54 15.34 7.43
CA ALA A 137 2.33 14.08 6.73
C ALA A 137 2.93 14.10 5.32
N THR A 138 2.78 15.22 4.61
CA THR A 138 3.35 15.45 3.29
C THR A 138 4.88 15.43 3.36
N MET A 139 5.47 16.28 4.20
CA MET A 139 6.92 16.52 4.19
C MET A 139 7.72 15.41 4.86
N MET A 140 7.20 14.84 5.94
CA MET A 140 7.94 13.94 6.83
C MET A 140 7.61 12.46 6.64
N VAL A 141 6.56 12.15 5.87
CA VAL A 141 6.14 10.77 5.61
C VAL A 141 6.11 10.49 4.11
N ALA A 142 5.33 11.23 3.33
CA ALA A 142 5.19 10.95 1.89
C ALA A 142 6.51 11.12 1.10
N ILE A 143 7.30 12.16 1.40
CA ILE A 143 8.57 12.37 0.70
C ILE A 143 9.61 11.28 1.07
N PRO A 144 9.87 10.95 2.34
CA PRO A 144 10.79 9.85 2.68
C PRO A 144 10.35 8.46 2.15
N GLU A 145 9.05 8.23 1.92
CA GLU A 145 8.59 7.01 1.24
C GLU A 145 9.18 6.86 -0.17
N LEU A 146 9.46 7.97 -0.86
CA LEU A 146 10.12 7.98 -2.18
C LEU A 146 11.58 7.52 -2.11
N ASP A 147 12.22 7.68 -0.95
CA ASP A 147 13.57 7.18 -0.67
C ASP A 147 13.57 5.71 -0.20
N GLY A 148 12.43 5.02 -0.29
CA GLY A 148 12.30 3.64 0.18
C GLY A 148 12.26 3.48 1.70
N ALA A 149 12.02 4.56 2.45
CA ALA A 149 11.95 4.50 3.91
C ALA A 149 10.80 3.60 4.40
N ILE A 150 11.03 2.95 5.55
CA ILE A 150 10.04 2.13 6.25
C ILE A 150 9.79 2.68 7.66
N CYS A 151 8.70 2.20 8.28
CA CYS A 151 8.33 2.51 9.66
C CYS A 151 8.27 4.02 10.00
N PRO A 152 7.46 4.83 9.28
CA PRO A 152 7.26 6.23 9.62
C PRO A 152 6.60 6.35 10.99
N MET A 153 7.30 6.98 11.95
CA MET A 153 6.77 7.20 13.29
C MET A 153 7.33 8.44 13.95
N THR A 154 6.53 9.01 14.86
CA THR A 154 6.96 10.10 15.73
C THR A 154 7.78 9.54 16.90
N PHE A 155 8.86 10.22 17.30
CA PHE A 155 9.68 9.86 18.47
C PHE A 155 9.77 10.98 19.53
N GLY A 156 9.37 12.19 19.16
CA GLY A 156 9.54 13.40 19.96
C GLY A 156 9.19 14.63 19.13
N GLY A 157 9.53 15.81 19.62
CA GLY A 157 9.24 17.06 18.93
C GLY A 157 9.12 18.23 19.88
N ARG A 158 8.53 19.33 19.40
CA ARG A 158 8.29 20.51 20.23
C ARG A 158 7.27 20.20 21.33
N SER A 159 7.52 20.65 22.55
CA SER A 159 6.58 20.51 23.67
C SER A 159 6.32 21.87 24.32
N GLU A 160 5.14 22.00 24.93
CA GLU A 160 4.75 23.18 25.73
C GLU A 160 5.22 23.10 27.19
N ALA A 161 5.78 21.96 27.61
CA ALA A 161 6.09 21.66 29.01
C ALA A 161 7.11 22.60 29.68
N GLU A 162 7.91 23.35 28.91
CA GLU A 162 8.89 24.33 29.43
C GLU A 162 8.41 25.80 29.38
N GLY A 163 7.11 26.03 29.15
CA GLY A 163 6.48 27.34 29.14
C GLY A 163 6.66 28.11 27.82
N GLU A 164 5.80 29.12 27.60
CA GLU A 164 5.60 29.84 26.32
C GLU A 164 6.86 30.47 25.70
N ARG A 165 7.96 30.61 26.44
CA ARG A 165 9.17 31.35 26.01
C ARG A 165 10.26 30.50 25.36
N ARG A 166 10.13 29.18 25.31
CA ARG A 166 11.09 28.32 24.58
C ARG A 166 10.41 27.03 24.11
N ARG A 167 10.07 26.95 22.82
CA ARG A 167 9.64 25.70 22.14
C ARG A 167 10.83 24.75 22.01
N THR A 168 11.26 24.15 23.11
CA THR A 168 12.36 23.19 23.16
C THR A 168 11.93 21.84 22.58
N MET A 169 12.90 21.12 22.00
CA MET A 169 12.66 19.78 21.50
C MET A 169 12.72 18.80 22.65
N ALA A 170 11.72 17.94 22.79
CA ALA A 170 11.62 16.92 23.83
C ALA A 170 11.45 15.53 23.22
N ALA A 171 12.03 14.52 23.87
CA ALA A 171 11.75 13.13 23.53
C ALA A 171 10.39 12.72 24.08
N HIS A 172 9.59 12.02 23.28
CA HIS A 172 8.41 11.34 23.79
C HIS A 172 8.83 9.94 24.24
N ALA A 173 9.05 9.75 25.55
CA ALA A 173 9.72 8.56 26.11
C ALA A 173 9.17 7.22 25.59
N GLU A 174 7.84 7.06 25.59
CA GLU A 174 7.20 5.82 25.14
C GLU A 174 7.37 5.58 23.64
N ARG A 175 7.38 6.64 22.82
CA ARG A 175 7.57 6.54 21.37
C ARG A 175 9.02 6.26 21.00
N ALA A 176 9.95 6.91 21.69
CA ALA A 176 11.38 6.63 21.56
C ALA A 176 11.70 5.16 21.93
N ALA A 177 11.05 4.63 22.99
CA ALA A 177 11.17 3.22 23.36
C ALA A 177 10.64 2.29 22.26
N THR A 178 9.43 2.51 21.74
CA THR A 178 8.86 1.71 20.63
C THR A 178 9.72 1.77 19.37
N LEU A 179 10.25 2.95 19.01
CA LEU A 179 11.16 3.08 17.88
C LEU A 179 12.42 2.24 18.09
N ALA A 180 12.99 2.30 19.29
CA ALA A 180 14.18 1.51 19.62
C ALA A 180 13.89 0.00 19.63
N ASP A 181 12.70 -0.45 20.08
CA ASP A 181 12.29 -1.86 20.00
C ASP A 181 12.25 -2.35 18.55
N ARG A 182 11.60 -1.58 17.66
CA ARG A 182 11.50 -1.91 16.22
C ARG A 182 12.85 -1.97 15.53
N VAL A 183 13.72 -0.98 15.81
CA VAL A 183 15.10 -0.96 15.27
C VAL A 183 15.88 -2.16 15.81
N SER A 184 15.78 -2.47 17.10
CA SER A 184 16.45 -3.62 17.70
C SER A 184 16.00 -4.93 17.08
N ARG A 185 14.71 -5.09 16.75
CA ARG A 185 14.19 -6.29 16.07
C ARG A 185 14.70 -6.42 14.64
N LEU A 186 14.77 -5.32 13.88
CA LEU A 186 15.35 -5.33 12.54
C LEU A 186 16.84 -5.68 12.55
N VAL A 187 17.60 -5.12 13.48
CA VAL A 187 19.03 -5.45 13.68
C VAL A 187 19.19 -6.92 14.05
N ALA A 188 18.35 -7.43 14.97
CA ALA A 188 18.36 -8.84 15.34
C ALA A 188 18.03 -9.75 14.14
N LEU A 189 16.98 -9.43 13.37
CA LEU A 189 16.60 -10.17 12.17
C LEU A 189 17.77 -10.31 11.19
N ARG A 190 18.45 -9.19 10.89
CA ARG A 190 19.60 -9.17 9.98
C ARG A 190 20.76 -10.05 10.47
N ARG A 191 21.02 -10.05 11.77
CA ARG A 191 22.17 -10.76 12.37
C ARG A 191 21.91 -12.24 12.67
N THR A 192 20.66 -12.64 12.90
CA THR A 192 20.27 -14.04 13.10
C THR A 192 20.46 -14.81 11.79
N ALA A 193 20.98 -16.04 11.85
CA ALA A 193 21.12 -16.88 10.66
C ALA A 193 19.76 -17.33 10.10
N ARG A 194 19.60 -17.39 8.77
CA ARG A 194 18.33 -17.73 8.10
C ARG A 194 17.68 -19.03 8.63
N GLY A 195 18.48 -20.06 8.94
CA GLY A 195 17.98 -21.34 9.46
C GLY A 195 17.40 -21.28 10.89
N GLU A 196 17.73 -20.25 11.66
CA GLU A 196 17.26 -20.04 13.03
C GLU A 196 16.07 -19.09 13.12
N ARG A 197 15.90 -18.22 12.12
CA ARG A 197 14.82 -17.23 12.07
C ARG A 197 13.45 -17.89 12.04
N LYS A 198 12.49 -17.25 12.69
CA LYS A 198 11.07 -17.60 12.67
C LYS A 198 10.26 -16.58 11.89
N LEU A 199 9.49 -17.04 10.91
CA LEU A 199 8.65 -16.19 10.07
C LEU A 199 7.17 -16.52 10.32
N ALA A 200 6.37 -15.50 10.60
CA ALA A 200 4.92 -15.61 10.50
C ALA A 200 4.47 -15.12 9.13
N ILE A 201 3.76 -15.95 8.37
CA ILE A 201 3.04 -15.57 7.17
C ILE A 201 1.56 -15.43 7.52
N VAL A 202 0.96 -14.28 7.24
CA VAL A 202 -0.44 -14.00 7.59
C VAL A 202 -1.29 -13.96 6.32
N LEU A 203 -2.26 -14.87 6.23
CA LEU A 203 -3.27 -14.92 5.18
C LEU A 203 -4.54 -14.19 5.62
N PHE A 204 -5.21 -13.54 4.68
CA PHE A 204 -6.46 -12.83 4.94
C PHE A 204 -7.69 -13.68 4.63
N ASN A 205 -8.79 -13.34 5.29
CA ASN A 205 -10.08 -13.99 5.12
C ASN A 205 -11.13 -12.93 4.72
N PHE A 206 -11.04 -12.44 3.49
CA PHE A 206 -11.87 -11.33 3.00
C PHE A 206 -12.47 -11.59 1.60
N PRO A 207 -13.79 -11.46 1.40
CA PRO A 207 -14.81 -11.10 2.40
C PRO A 207 -14.99 -12.20 3.46
N PRO A 208 -15.21 -11.83 4.75
CA PRO A 208 -15.39 -12.80 5.81
C PRO A 208 -16.62 -13.67 5.54
N ASN A 209 -16.54 -14.96 5.90
CA ASN A 209 -17.64 -15.94 5.80
C ASN A 209 -18.10 -16.34 4.38
N ALA A 210 -17.42 -15.89 3.31
CA ALA A 210 -17.74 -16.28 1.93
C ALA A 210 -17.06 -17.60 1.47
N GLY A 211 -16.44 -18.36 2.38
CA GLY A 211 -15.69 -19.59 2.04
C GLY A 211 -14.34 -19.37 1.35
N ALA A 212 -13.84 -18.13 1.34
CA ALA A 212 -12.70 -17.70 0.52
C ALA A 212 -11.43 -17.39 1.34
N THR A 213 -11.04 -18.28 2.27
CA THR A 213 -9.80 -18.13 3.05
C THR A 213 -8.59 -18.05 2.13
N GLY A 214 -7.73 -17.04 2.31
CA GLY A 214 -6.56 -16.85 1.45
C GLY A 214 -6.93 -16.23 0.11
N THR A 215 -7.69 -15.14 0.14
CA THR A 215 -7.97 -14.30 -1.03
C THR A 215 -7.21 -12.99 -0.91
N ALA A 216 -6.66 -12.54 -2.03
CA ALA A 216 -6.04 -11.24 -2.18
C ALA A 216 -6.28 -10.74 -3.60
N ALA A 217 -6.30 -9.41 -3.79
CA ALA A 217 -6.61 -8.82 -5.07
C ALA A 217 -5.70 -9.41 -6.17
N TYR A 218 -6.34 -10.15 -7.08
CA TYR A 218 -5.72 -10.73 -8.26
C TYR A 218 -4.51 -11.66 -8.01
N LEU A 219 -4.42 -12.27 -6.83
CA LEU A 219 -3.31 -13.15 -6.46
C LEU A 219 -3.80 -14.57 -6.22
N SER A 220 -3.12 -15.55 -6.81
CA SER A 220 -3.29 -16.96 -6.47
C SER A 220 -2.52 -17.26 -5.20
N VAL A 221 -3.17 -17.08 -4.05
CA VAL A 221 -2.52 -17.07 -2.73
C VAL A 221 -1.82 -18.38 -2.41
N PHE A 222 -2.46 -19.54 -2.57
CA PHE A 222 -1.85 -20.82 -2.19
C PHE A 222 -0.70 -21.23 -3.13
N ALA A 223 -0.83 -20.99 -4.44
CA ALA A 223 0.25 -21.22 -5.39
C ALA A 223 1.47 -20.32 -5.08
N SER A 224 1.21 -19.03 -4.85
CA SER A 224 2.22 -18.04 -4.47
C SER A 224 2.88 -18.37 -3.13
N LEU A 225 2.08 -18.84 -2.15
CA LEU A 225 2.58 -19.28 -0.85
C LEU A 225 3.49 -20.49 -1.00
N LEU A 226 3.10 -21.49 -1.80
CA LEU A 226 3.94 -22.65 -2.07
C LEU A 226 5.29 -22.25 -2.68
N ASN A 227 5.29 -21.35 -3.67
CA ASN A 227 6.51 -20.82 -4.26
C ASN A 227 7.37 -20.05 -3.25
N THR A 228 6.73 -19.26 -2.38
CA THR A 228 7.41 -18.54 -1.30
C THR A 228 8.06 -19.52 -0.31
N LEU A 229 7.37 -20.59 0.10
CA LEU A 229 7.92 -21.62 0.99
C LEU A 229 9.10 -22.38 0.34
N ARG A 230 9.00 -22.69 -0.96
CA ARG A 230 10.11 -23.29 -1.73
C ARG A 230 11.33 -22.39 -1.74
N ALA A 231 11.14 -21.10 -2.00
CA ALA A 231 12.23 -20.15 -2.02
C ALA A 231 12.84 -19.87 -0.64
N LEU A 232 12.03 -19.88 0.42
CA LEU A 232 12.55 -19.84 1.79
C LEU A 232 13.46 -21.04 2.06
N ARG A 233 13.02 -22.25 1.71
CA ARG A 233 13.83 -23.48 1.83
C ARG A 233 15.12 -23.37 1.05
N ASP A 234 15.04 -22.99 -0.23
CA ASP A 234 16.19 -22.89 -1.13
C ASP A 234 17.14 -21.76 -0.71
N GLY A 235 16.61 -20.73 -0.04
CA GLY A 235 17.35 -19.67 0.63
C GLY A 235 17.97 -20.05 1.98
N GLY A 236 17.78 -21.29 2.46
CA GLY A 236 18.38 -21.80 3.70
C GLY A 236 17.55 -21.61 4.97
N TRP A 237 16.26 -21.29 4.84
CA TRP A 237 15.34 -21.27 5.99
C TRP A 237 14.93 -22.69 6.39
N ARG A 238 14.70 -22.89 7.69
CA ARG A 238 14.14 -24.14 8.20
C ARG A 238 12.63 -24.15 7.98
N VAL A 239 12.19 -24.67 6.84
CA VAL A 239 10.78 -24.75 6.46
C VAL A 239 10.44 -26.12 5.88
N GLU A 240 9.28 -26.64 6.28
CA GLU A 240 8.71 -27.85 5.69
C GLU A 240 7.81 -27.46 4.52
N VAL A 241 8.16 -27.87 3.30
CA VAL A 241 7.41 -27.48 2.10
C VAL A 241 6.51 -28.64 1.67
N PRO A 242 5.17 -28.48 1.65
CA PRO A 242 4.28 -29.51 1.10
C PRO A 242 4.54 -29.77 -0.39
N ASP A 243 4.26 -30.99 -0.85
CA ASP A 243 4.55 -31.39 -2.23
C ASP A 243 3.75 -30.60 -3.27
N THR A 244 2.47 -30.33 -2.97
CA THR A 244 1.52 -29.69 -3.88
C THR A 244 0.75 -28.56 -3.20
N GLU A 245 0.17 -27.68 -4.03
CA GLU A 245 -0.71 -26.60 -3.56
C GLU A 245 -1.88 -27.16 -2.75
N ASP A 246 -2.50 -28.24 -3.22
CA ASP A 246 -3.62 -28.87 -2.52
C ASP A 246 -3.21 -29.48 -1.18
N ALA A 247 -2.01 -30.05 -1.07
CA ALA A 247 -1.51 -30.56 0.20
C ALA A 247 -1.28 -29.41 1.21
N LEU A 248 -0.71 -28.30 0.75
CA LEU A 248 -0.54 -27.07 1.54
C LEU A 248 -1.90 -26.53 2.01
N ARG A 249 -2.85 -26.36 1.08
CA ARG A 249 -4.20 -25.86 1.36
C ARG A 249 -4.93 -26.74 2.37
N ARG A 250 -4.93 -28.06 2.19
CA ARG A 250 -5.60 -29.00 3.11
C ARG A 250 -5.01 -28.95 4.52
N ARG A 251 -3.69 -28.79 4.68
CA ARG A 251 -3.10 -28.65 6.02
C ARG A 251 -3.54 -27.37 6.74
N ILE A 252 -3.69 -26.27 6.01
CA ILE A 252 -4.09 -24.96 6.58
C ILE A 252 -5.60 -24.91 6.85
N ILE A 253 -6.43 -25.45 5.95
CA ILE A 253 -7.89 -25.31 5.99
C ILE A 253 -8.58 -26.51 6.63
N GLU A 254 -8.19 -27.74 6.26
CA GLU A 254 -8.90 -28.94 6.73
C GLU A 254 -8.27 -29.47 8.02
N GLY A 255 -6.96 -29.74 8.02
CA GLY A 255 -6.16 -30.18 9.17
C GLY A 255 -6.94 -30.90 10.28
N ASN A 256 -7.00 -30.28 11.46
CA ASN A 256 -7.82 -30.71 12.60
C ASN A 256 -9.18 -29.98 12.72
N ALA A 257 -9.61 -29.26 11.69
CA ALA A 257 -10.78 -28.38 11.74
C ALA A 257 -12.08 -29.12 12.12
N SER A 258 -12.25 -30.35 11.62
CA SER A 258 -13.40 -31.20 11.96
C SER A 258 -13.45 -31.61 13.43
N VAL A 259 -12.29 -31.70 14.11
CA VAL A 259 -12.20 -32.02 15.54
C VAL A 259 -12.72 -30.86 16.39
N PHE A 260 -12.45 -29.63 15.97
CA PHE A 260 -12.85 -28.41 16.69
C PHE A 260 -14.17 -27.82 16.17
N GLY A 261 -14.74 -28.36 15.08
CA GLY A 261 -15.90 -27.77 14.42
C GLY A 261 -15.63 -26.38 13.85
N THR A 262 -14.40 -26.14 13.38
CA THR A 262 -13.94 -24.84 12.89
C THR A 262 -13.83 -24.82 11.35
N PRO A 263 -13.76 -23.63 10.72
CA PRO A 263 -13.58 -23.52 9.27
C PRO A 263 -12.12 -23.70 8.81
N ALA A 264 -11.16 -23.80 9.73
CA ALA A 264 -9.73 -23.90 9.46
C ALA A 264 -9.00 -24.74 10.52
N ASN A 265 -7.77 -25.17 10.21
CA ASN A 265 -6.90 -25.85 11.16
C ASN A 265 -6.58 -24.95 12.36
N VAL A 266 -6.67 -25.51 13.56
CA VAL A 266 -6.36 -24.85 14.83
C VAL A 266 -4.90 -25.12 15.19
N ALA A 267 -4.06 -24.08 15.09
CA ALA A 267 -2.65 -24.14 15.48
C ALA A 267 -2.46 -23.99 16.98
N ALA A 268 -3.30 -23.18 17.64
CA ALA A 268 -3.21 -22.97 19.08
C ALA A 268 -4.56 -22.65 19.70
N ARG A 269 -4.72 -23.07 20.96
CA ARG A 269 -5.87 -22.78 21.80
C ARG A 269 -5.42 -21.93 22.98
N ILE A 270 -5.93 -20.70 23.07
CA ILE A 270 -5.54 -19.70 24.07
C ILE A 270 -6.66 -19.57 25.12
N PRO A 271 -6.49 -20.13 26.32
CA PRO A 271 -7.51 -20.07 27.36
C PRO A 271 -7.87 -18.64 27.76
N ALA A 272 -9.13 -18.39 28.13
CA ALA A 272 -9.63 -17.08 28.56
C ALA A 272 -8.79 -16.48 29.71
N ASP A 273 -8.38 -17.31 30.66
CA ASP A 273 -7.52 -16.94 31.77
C ASP A 273 -6.12 -16.42 31.33
N THR A 274 -5.59 -16.94 30.22
CA THR A 274 -4.36 -16.40 29.60
C THR A 274 -4.61 -15.04 28.97
N LEU A 275 -5.78 -14.81 28.36
CA LEU A 275 -6.16 -13.51 27.81
C LEU A 275 -6.25 -12.46 28.93
N LEU A 276 -6.97 -12.78 30.02
CA LEU A 276 -7.14 -11.89 31.18
C LEU A 276 -5.80 -11.50 31.81
N ARG A 277 -4.82 -12.42 31.87
CA ARG A 277 -3.50 -12.13 32.45
C ARG A 277 -2.55 -11.38 31.53
N ARG A 278 -2.55 -11.69 30.23
CA ARG A 278 -1.48 -11.25 29.31
C ARG A 278 -1.91 -10.13 28.38
N GLU A 279 -3.21 -9.95 28.15
CA GLU A 279 -3.70 -8.90 27.27
C GLU A 279 -3.80 -7.57 28.03
N ARG A 280 -2.83 -6.68 27.79
CA ARG A 280 -2.72 -5.39 28.50
C ARG A 280 -3.98 -4.54 28.34
N TRP A 281 -4.65 -4.63 27.19
CA TRP A 281 -5.80 -3.80 26.83
C TRP A 281 -7.13 -4.56 26.92
N ILE A 282 -7.18 -5.65 27.70
CA ILE A 282 -8.36 -6.50 27.81
C ILE A 282 -9.63 -5.73 28.19
N GLY A 283 -9.52 -4.73 29.05
CA GLY A 283 -10.66 -3.91 29.46
C GLY A 283 -11.27 -3.07 28.33
N GLU A 284 -10.47 -2.64 27.33
CA GLU A 284 -11.00 -1.96 26.14
C GLU A 284 -11.72 -2.96 25.22
N ILE A 285 -11.17 -4.17 25.07
CA ILE A 285 -11.75 -5.25 24.27
C ILE A 285 -13.07 -5.73 24.88
N GLU A 286 -13.12 -5.96 26.19
CA GLU A 286 -14.32 -6.49 26.88
C GLU A 286 -15.48 -5.50 26.89
N ARG A 287 -15.22 -4.19 26.90
CA ARG A 287 -16.28 -3.18 26.76
C ARG A 287 -17.02 -3.28 25.44
N HIS A 288 -16.34 -3.71 24.37
CA HIS A 288 -16.94 -3.83 23.05
C HIS A 288 -17.47 -5.24 22.78
N TRP A 289 -16.72 -6.28 23.18
CA TRP A 289 -16.97 -7.67 22.78
C TRP A 289 -17.48 -8.57 23.91
N GLY A 290 -17.67 -8.02 25.11
CA GLY A 290 -18.00 -8.79 26.31
C GLY A 290 -16.79 -9.56 26.86
N PRO A 291 -16.99 -10.34 27.93
CA PRO A 291 -15.90 -10.99 28.66
C PRO A 291 -15.12 -11.98 27.78
N ALA A 292 -13.81 -12.10 28.05
CA ALA A 292 -12.97 -13.12 27.43
C ALA A 292 -13.56 -14.53 27.66
N PRO A 293 -13.50 -15.45 26.66
CA PRO A 293 -12.80 -15.36 25.38
C PRO A 293 -13.63 -14.71 24.24
N GLY A 294 -14.82 -14.19 24.53
CA GLY A 294 -15.75 -13.69 23.52
C GLY A 294 -16.40 -14.80 22.70
N ARG A 295 -17.03 -14.43 21.58
CA ARG A 295 -17.75 -15.35 20.69
C ARG A 295 -17.03 -15.65 19.36
N HIS A 296 -16.11 -14.79 18.94
CA HIS A 296 -15.42 -14.92 17.66
C HIS A 296 -14.24 -15.90 17.78
N GLN A 297 -14.19 -16.89 16.89
CA GLN A 297 -13.16 -17.94 16.88
C GLN A 297 -12.92 -18.52 18.28
N SER A 298 -14.00 -18.83 19.00
CA SER A 298 -13.94 -19.35 20.37
C SER A 298 -14.76 -20.62 20.50
N ASP A 299 -14.29 -21.52 21.36
CA ASP A 299 -15.02 -22.73 21.80
C ASP A 299 -15.73 -22.53 23.16
N GLY A 300 -15.84 -21.28 23.62
CA GLY A 300 -16.45 -20.91 24.91
C GLY A 300 -15.47 -20.92 26.09
N GLY A 301 -14.33 -21.62 26.01
CA GLY A 301 -13.30 -21.61 27.06
C GLY A 301 -11.97 -20.97 26.61
N ALA A 302 -11.75 -20.88 25.31
CA ALA A 302 -10.54 -20.36 24.70
C ALA A 302 -10.83 -19.64 23.38
N VAL A 303 -9.90 -18.78 22.97
CA VAL A 303 -9.76 -18.33 21.59
C VAL A 303 -8.94 -19.37 20.81
N LEU A 304 -9.32 -19.63 19.57
CA LEU A 304 -8.64 -20.53 18.65
C LEU A 304 -7.85 -19.72 17.63
N VAL A 305 -6.56 -19.99 17.51
CA VAL A 305 -5.67 -19.42 16.49
C VAL A 305 -5.67 -20.35 15.29
N PHE A 306 -6.15 -19.86 14.15
CA PHE A 306 -6.16 -20.62 12.91
C PHE A 306 -4.84 -20.50 12.15
N GLY A 307 -4.36 -21.62 11.61
CA GLY A 307 -3.11 -21.69 10.86
C GLY A 307 -2.43 -23.04 10.99
N GLU A 308 -1.22 -23.15 10.46
CA GLU A 308 -0.37 -24.35 10.52
C GLU A 308 1.10 -23.94 10.64
N THR A 309 1.93 -24.78 11.28
CA THR A 309 3.38 -24.54 11.40
C THR A 309 4.17 -25.50 10.52
N PHE A 310 5.06 -24.95 9.70
CA PHE A 310 5.93 -25.61 8.75
C PHE A 310 7.41 -25.38 9.15
N GLY A 311 7.89 -26.11 10.15
CA GLY A 311 9.22 -25.87 10.72
C GLY A 311 9.28 -24.55 11.50
N ASN A 312 10.10 -23.59 11.06
CA ASN A 312 10.19 -22.26 11.65
C ASN A 312 9.27 -21.23 10.95
N VAL A 313 8.37 -21.68 10.07
CA VAL A 313 7.40 -20.80 9.41
C VAL A 313 6.00 -21.11 9.92
N PHE A 314 5.31 -20.13 10.50
CA PHE A 314 3.90 -20.24 10.87
C PHE A 314 3.06 -19.57 9.80
N VAL A 315 2.11 -20.29 9.19
CA VAL A 315 1.12 -19.72 8.28
C VAL A 315 -0.20 -19.57 9.04
N GLY A 316 -0.53 -18.34 9.44
CA GLY A 316 -1.72 -18.00 10.20
C GLY A 316 -2.83 -17.41 9.35
N ILE A 317 -4.09 -17.67 9.70
CA ILE A 317 -5.24 -17.00 9.10
C ILE A 317 -5.67 -15.88 10.02
N GLN A 318 -5.59 -14.64 9.53
CA GLN A 318 -5.98 -13.47 10.28
C GLN A 318 -7.47 -13.56 10.69
N PRO A 319 -7.81 -13.36 11.97
CA PRO A 319 -9.20 -13.32 12.39
C PRO A 319 -9.98 -12.18 11.72
N ALA A 320 -11.28 -12.40 11.52
CA ALA A 320 -12.16 -11.34 11.04
C ALA A 320 -12.29 -10.21 12.07
N PHE A 321 -12.63 -9.02 11.60
CA PHE A 321 -12.80 -7.80 12.40
C PHE A 321 -13.91 -7.89 13.44
N GLY A 322 -14.87 -8.81 13.26
CA GLY A 322 -16.07 -8.93 14.09
C GLY A 322 -17.27 -8.12 13.56
N VAL A 323 -17.09 -7.32 12.51
CA VAL A 323 -18.16 -6.61 11.79
C VAL A 323 -18.10 -7.01 10.30
N GLU A 324 -19.25 -7.21 9.69
CA GLU A 324 -19.37 -7.52 8.25
C GLU A 324 -19.28 -6.24 7.40
N GLY A 325 -18.67 -6.33 6.22
CA GLY A 325 -18.58 -5.24 5.26
C GLY A 325 -17.16 -4.66 5.08
N ASP A 326 -17.10 -3.43 4.58
CA ASP A 326 -15.86 -2.74 4.20
C ASP A 326 -15.00 -2.36 5.43
N PRO A 327 -13.76 -2.85 5.54
CA PRO A 327 -12.88 -2.55 6.66
C PRO A 327 -12.46 -1.08 6.74
N MET A 328 -12.53 -0.33 5.64
CA MET A 328 -12.22 1.11 5.64
C MET A 328 -13.12 1.89 6.59
N ARG A 329 -14.33 1.40 6.89
CA ARG A 329 -15.20 1.99 7.92
C ARG A 329 -14.48 2.14 9.26
N LEU A 330 -13.61 1.19 9.63
CA LEU A 330 -12.88 1.21 10.90
C LEU A 330 -11.86 2.35 11.01
N LEU A 331 -11.44 2.96 9.89
CA LEU A 331 -10.59 4.15 9.91
C LEU A 331 -11.28 5.36 10.54
N PHE A 332 -12.61 5.38 10.54
CA PHE A 332 -13.43 6.48 11.04
C PHE A 332 -14.13 6.13 12.36
N GLU A 333 -14.00 4.89 12.84
CA GLU A 333 -14.55 4.45 14.12
C GLU A 333 -13.57 4.80 15.26
N HIS A 334 -14.06 5.45 16.31
CA HIS A 334 -13.22 5.89 17.43
C HIS A 334 -13.35 5.01 18.68
N SER A 335 -14.49 4.34 18.87
CA SER A 335 -14.80 3.52 20.05
C SER A 335 -14.68 2.02 19.80
N PHE A 336 -14.26 1.63 18.60
CA PHE A 336 -14.14 0.23 18.22
C PHE A 336 -12.82 -0.37 18.76
N ALA A 337 -12.86 -1.64 19.12
CA ALA A 337 -11.70 -2.40 19.57
C ALA A 337 -11.61 -3.70 18.75
N PRO A 338 -10.41 -4.28 18.54
CA PRO A 338 -10.29 -5.60 17.92
C PRO A 338 -10.99 -6.65 18.79
N THR A 339 -11.46 -7.73 18.18
CA THR A 339 -11.98 -8.88 18.92
C THR A 339 -10.90 -9.53 19.78
N HIS A 340 -11.30 -10.30 20.81
CA HIS A 340 -10.38 -11.15 21.58
C HIS A 340 -9.52 -12.03 20.68
N ALA A 341 -10.11 -12.62 19.64
CA ALA A 341 -9.40 -13.45 18.67
C ALA A 341 -8.32 -12.69 17.91
N PHE A 342 -8.65 -11.49 17.42
CA PHE A 342 -7.72 -10.67 16.66
C PHE A 342 -6.51 -10.21 17.49
N ALA A 343 -6.76 -9.72 18.71
CA ALA A 343 -5.69 -9.31 19.62
C ALA A 343 -4.81 -10.51 20.02
N ALA A 344 -5.44 -11.64 20.37
CA ALA A 344 -4.75 -12.85 20.76
C ALA A 344 -3.92 -13.47 19.61
N PHE A 345 -4.39 -13.37 18.36
CA PHE A 345 -3.65 -13.81 17.17
C PHE A 345 -2.31 -13.09 17.04
N TYR A 346 -2.32 -11.76 17.04
CA TYR A 346 -1.07 -10.99 16.91
C TYR A 346 -0.16 -11.17 18.13
N ARG A 347 -0.73 -11.29 19.33
CA ARG A 347 0.06 -11.62 20.53
C ARG A 347 0.69 -13.02 20.43
N TYR A 348 -0.04 -14.00 19.91
CA TYR A 348 0.48 -15.35 19.66
C TYR A 348 1.67 -15.30 18.69
N VAL A 349 1.53 -14.57 17.58
CA VAL A 349 2.62 -14.38 16.60
C VAL A 349 3.87 -13.80 17.26
N ARG A 350 3.72 -12.73 18.05
CA ARG A 350 4.84 -12.03 18.71
C ARG A 350 5.49 -12.81 19.84
N GLU A 351 4.70 -13.44 20.71
CA GLU A 351 5.16 -13.88 22.04
C GLU A 351 5.12 -15.39 22.23
N THR A 352 4.24 -16.11 21.54
CA THR A 352 4.10 -17.56 21.68
C THR A 352 4.82 -18.31 20.57
N PHE A 353 4.52 -17.99 19.32
CA PHE A 353 5.33 -18.45 18.21
C PHE A 353 6.73 -17.79 18.25
N GLY A 354 6.75 -16.49 18.57
CA GLY A 354 7.99 -15.72 18.71
C GLY A 354 8.60 -15.42 17.36
N ALA A 355 7.80 -14.87 16.43
CA ALA A 355 8.27 -14.50 15.11
C ALA A 355 9.39 -13.43 15.19
N ASP A 356 10.40 -13.55 14.33
CA ASP A 356 11.40 -12.52 14.09
C ASP A 356 10.93 -11.50 13.05
N ALA A 357 10.01 -11.91 12.18
CA ALA A 357 9.36 -11.05 11.19
C ALA A 357 7.95 -11.58 10.86
N VAL A 358 7.11 -10.69 10.34
CA VAL A 358 5.83 -11.06 9.74
C VAL A 358 5.82 -10.69 8.26
N LEU A 359 5.32 -11.59 7.42
CA LEU A 359 5.00 -11.37 6.02
C LEU A 359 3.47 -11.50 5.86
N HIS A 360 2.76 -10.40 5.66
CA HIS A 360 1.37 -10.55 5.29
C HIS A 360 1.22 -10.68 3.78
N PHE A 361 0.27 -11.53 3.40
CA PHE A 361 0.23 -12.12 2.08
C PHE A 361 -0.97 -11.59 1.29
N GLY A 362 -0.76 -10.48 0.60
CA GLY A 362 -1.76 -9.85 -0.27
C GLY A 362 -2.28 -8.51 0.23
N THR A 363 -3.37 -8.05 -0.39
CA THR A 363 -4.00 -6.76 -0.07
C THR A 363 -5.14 -6.88 0.95
N HIS A 364 -5.57 -5.75 1.53
CA HIS A 364 -6.70 -5.63 2.46
C HIS A 364 -6.54 -6.37 3.81
N GLY A 365 -5.36 -6.32 4.41
CA GLY A 365 -5.22 -6.84 5.76
C GLY A 365 -5.98 -5.99 6.75
N ALA A 366 -6.44 -6.60 7.84
CA ALA A 366 -7.26 -5.91 8.82
C ALA A 366 -6.49 -4.94 9.71
N LEU A 367 -5.20 -5.20 9.90
CA LEU A 367 -4.37 -4.56 10.91
C LEU A 367 -4.24 -3.06 10.69
N GLU A 368 -4.02 -2.63 9.44
CA GLU A 368 -3.83 -1.24 9.07
C GLU A 368 -5.10 -0.40 9.23
N PHE A 369 -6.28 -1.00 9.08
CA PHE A 369 -7.58 -0.32 9.21
C PHE A 369 -8.08 -0.22 10.65
N MET A 370 -7.45 -0.91 11.60
CA MET A 370 -7.88 -0.89 13.00
C MET A 370 -7.86 0.54 13.58
N PRO A 371 -8.77 0.88 14.51
CA PRO A 371 -8.95 2.26 14.99
C PRO A 371 -7.68 2.90 15.54
N GLY A 372 -7.52 4.20 15.24
CA GLY A 372 -6.35 4.99 15.60
C GLY A 372 -6.11 6.15 14.65
N LYS A 373 -5.09 6.96 14.96
CA LYS A 373 -4.68 8.15 14.18
C LYS A 373 -4.43 7.80 12.72
N GLN A 374 -4.72 8.70 11.78
CA GLN A 374 -4.53 8.47 10.35
C GLN A 374 -3.05 8.24 9.99
N VAL A 375 -2.15 9.03 10.58
CA VAL A 375 -0.70 8.97 10.38
C VAL A 375 0.01 9.51 11.63
N GLY A 376 1.23 9.03 11.90
CA GLY A 376 1.96 9.37 13.13
C GLY A 376 1.29 8.74 14.35
N LEU A 377 1.25 7.40 14.39
CA LEU A 377 0.55 6.66 15.41
C LEU A 377 1.14 6.83 16.82
N SER A 378 0.25 6.78 17.82
CA SER A 378 0.60 6.75 19.24
C SER A 378 0.42 5.35 19.82
N GLY A 379 0.89 5.11 21.05
CA GLY A 379 0.68 3.84 21.76
C GLY A 379 -0.78 3.55 22.13
N LYS A 380 -1.69 4.48 21.84
CA LYS A 380 -3.14 4.32 21.96
C LYS A 380 -3.78 3.72 20.69
N CYS A 381 -3.05 3.68 19.57
CA CYS A 381 -3.58 3.22 18.29
C CYS A 381 -3.49 1.70 18.17
N TRP A 382 -4.57 1.03 17.77
CA TRP A 382 -4.61 -0.43 17.67
C TRP A 382 -3.60 -1.01 16.67
N PRO A 383 -3.40 -0.47 15.46
CA PRO A 383 -2.40 -1.00 14.53
C PRO A 383 -1.00 -1.07 15.18
N ASP A 384 -0.61 -0.02 15.90
CA ASP A 384 0.68 0.09 16.62
C ASP A 384 0.78 -0.93 17.76
N ARG A 385 -0.27 -1.07 18.56
CA ARG A 385 -0.35 -2.03 19.68
C ARG A 385 -0.30 -3.49 19.21
N LEU A 386 -0.97 -3.79 18.10
CA LEU A 386 -1.14 -5.15 17.59
C LEU A 386 0.11 -5.63 16.84
N ILE A 387 0.75 -4.80 16.02
CA ILE A 387 2.02 -5.19 15.39
C ILE A 387 3.20 -5.15 16.37
N GLY A 388 3.17 -4.20 17.31
CA GLY A 388 4.23 -4.00 18.28
C GLY A 388 5.56 -3.66 17.63
N ASP A 389 6.56 -4.49 17.91
CA ASP A 389 7.95 -4.35 17.48
C ASP A 389 8.32 -5.21 16.27
N LEU A 390 7.39 -5.99 15.72
CA LEU A 390 7.69 -6.89 14.60
C LEU A 390 8.07 -6.14 13.32
N PRO A 391 9.18 -6.53 12.67
CA PRO A 391 9.42 -6.21 11.27
C PRO A 391 8.26 -6.71 10.42
N ASN A 392 7.57 -5.78 9.75
CA ASN A 392 6.37 -6.06 8.97
C ASN A 392 6.66 -5.92 7.47
N PHE A 393 6.64 -7.04 6.76
CA PHE A 393 6.72 -7.09 5.31
C PHE A 393 5.33 -7.42 4.74
N TYR A 394 4.99 -6.83 3.60
CA TYR A 394 3.66 -6.90 3.03
C TYR A 394 3.77 -7.14 1.52
N LEU A 395 3.15 -8.21 1.01
CA LEU A 395 2.99 -8.34 -0.44
C LEU A 395 1.83 -7.47 -0.90
N TYR A 396 2.06 -6.54 -1.83
CA TYR A 396 1.01 -5.65 -2.32
C TYR A 396 0.98 -5.57 -3.83
N ALA A 397 -0.21 -5.50 -4.43
CA ALA A 397 -0.33 -5.28 -5.86
C ALA A 397 0.29 -3.94 -6.23
N SER A 398 1.13 -3.92 -7.27
CA SER A 398 1.73 -2.70 -7.82
C SER A 398 0.69 -1.60 -8.09
N ASN A 399 -0.51 -1.99 -8.52
CA ASN A 399 -1.60 -1.08 -8.83
C ASN A 399 -2.49 -0.68 -7.64
N ASN A 400 -2.15 -1.03 -6.40
CA ASN A 400 -2.89 -0.54 -5.22
C ASN A 400 -2.00 0.22 -4.22
N PRO A 401 -1.35 1.32 -4.63
CA PRO A 401 -0.45 2.05 -3.74
C PRO A 401 -1.16 2.81 -2.61
N SER A 402 -2.44 3.19 -2.79
CA SER A 402 -3.14 4.01 -1.79
C SER A 402 -3.39 3.25 -0.49
N GLU A 403 -3.91 2.02 -0.59
CA GLU A 403 -4.11 1.17 0.58
C GLU A 403 -2.77 0.63 1.11
N GLY A 404 -1.82 0.34 0.22
CA GLY A 404 -0.45 0.02 0.61
C GLY A 404 0.14 1.11 1.52
N ALA A 405 -0.07 2.39 1.18
CA ALA A 405 0.38 3.51 2.01
C ALA A 405 -0.23 3.48 3.43
N LEU A 406 -1.45 2.98 3.62
CA LEU A 406 -2.01 2.79 4.95
C LEU A 406 -1.22 1.73 5.73
N ALA A 407 -0.88 0.60 5.11
CA ALA A 407 -0.04 -0.41 5.75
C ALA A 407 1.36 0.14 6.12
N LYS A 408 1.98 0.98 5.27
CA LYS A 408 3.25 1.66 5.63
C LYS A 408 3.07 2.59 6.82
N ARG A 409 2.07 3.47 6.76
CA ARG A 409 1.89 4.59 7.70
C ARG A 409 1.27 4.20 9.03
N ARG A 410 0.51 3.10 9.07
CA ARG A 410 -0.21 2.63 10.26
C ARG A 410 0.34 1.32 10.83
N ALA A 411 0.97 0.47 10.02
CA ALA A 411 1.53 -0.80 10.49
C ALA A 411 3.05 -0.91 10.29
N GLY A 412 3.71 0.18 9.89
CA GLY A 412 5.16 0.25 9.71
C GLY A 412 5.70 -0.67 8.61
N ALA A 413 4.84 -1.03 7.63
CA ALA A 413 5.15 -2.06 6.65
C ALA A 413 6.19 -1.64 5.60
N ALA A 414 6.98 -2.62 5.15
CA ALA A 414 7.75 -2.56 3.90
C ALA A 414 6.98 -3.32 2.80
N LEU A 415 6.57 -2.62 1.74
CA LEU A 415 5.65 -3.17 0.75
C LEU A 415 6.40 -3.79 -0.43
N ILE A 416 6.40 -5.10 -0.56
CA ILE A 416 7.00 -5.78 -1.70
C ILE A 416 5.94 -5.85 -2.80
N SER A 417 6.13 -5.06 -3.87
CA SER A 417 5.20 -5.03 -5.00
C SER A 417 5.12 -6.38 -5.70
N TYR A 418 3.93 -6.82 -6.10
CA TYR A 418 3.74 -7.89 -7.08
C TYR A 418 2.98 -7.40 -8.32
N LEU A 419 3.14 -8.13 -9.43
CA LEU A 419 2.52 -7.78 -10.71
C LEU A 419 1.02 -8.10 -10.71
N THR A 420 0.22 -7.28 -11.39
CA THR A 420 -1.17 -7.65 -11.68
C THR A 420 -1.21 -8.77 -12.72
N PRO A 421 -2.29 -9.56 -12.81
CA PRO A 421 -2.41 -10.59 -13.83
C PRO A 421 -2.28 -10.01 -15.23
N PRO A 422 -1.91 -10.86 -16.22
CA PRO A 422 -2.01 -10.50 -17.62
C PRO A 422 -3.40 -9.98 -17.96
N VAL A 423 -3.48 -9.07 -18.92
CA VAL A 423 -4.75 -8.58 -19.44
C VAL A 423 -5.04 -9.20 -20.81
N ALA A 424 -6.31 -9.41 -21.09
CA ALA A 424 -6.82 -9.84 -22.38
C ALA A 424 -8.08 -9.06 -22.73
N HIS A 425 -8.43 -9.02 -24.01
CA HIS A 425 -9.74 -8.56 -24.44
C HIS A 425 -10.83 -9.48 -23.86
N ALA A 426 -11.91 -8.89 -23.36
CA ALA A 426 -13.03 -9.64 -22.80
C ALA A 426 -13.68 -10.55 -23.86
N GLY A 427 -13.61 -10.16 -25.13
CA GLY A 427 -14.19 -10.91 -26.24
C GLY A 427 -15.72 -10.95 -26.15
N LEU A 428 -16.33 -11.78 -26.98
CA LEU A 428 -17.78 -11.99 -26.98
C LEU A 428 -18.11 -13.47 -26.77
N TYR A 429 -19.26 -13.73 -26.16
CA TYR A 429 -19.74 -15.09 -25.91
C TYR A 429 -21.28 -15.16 -26.01
N ARG A 430 -21.79 -16.36 -26.30
CA ARG A 430 -23.23 -16.67 -26.38
C ARG A 430 -23.96 -15.66 -27.28
N GLY A 431 -25.06 -15.05 -26.80
CA GLY A 431 -25.89 -14.14 -27.59
C GLY A 431 -25.16 -12.92 -28.16
N LEU A 432 -24.04 -12.51 -27.57
CA LEU A 432 -23.22 -11.42 -28.12
C LEU A 432 -22.53 -11.81 -29.44
N LEU A 433 -22.17 -13.09 -29.62
CA LEU A 433 -21.62 -13.58 -30.88
C LEU A 433 -22.68 -13.60 -31.98
N ASP A 434 -23.89 -14.04 -31.63
CA ASP A 434 -25.04 -14.04 -32.56
C ASP A 434 -25.41 -12.61 -32.98
N LEU A 435 -25.38 -11.67 -32.03
CA LEU A 435 -25.61 -10.25 -32.29
C LEU A 435 -24.54 -9.68 -33.23
N LYS A 436 -23.24 -9.91 -32.94
CA LYS A 436 -22.14 -9.48 -33.81
C LYS A 436 -22.30 -10.00 -35.24
N ALA A 437 -22.67 -11.27 -35.41
CA ALA A 437 -22.90 -11.85 -36.72
C ALA A 437 -24.03 -11.14 -37.49
N SER A 438 -25.12 -10.75 -36.80
CA SER A 438 -26.20 -9.96 -37.40
C SER A 438 -25.77 -8.54 -37.77
N LEU A 439 -24.93 -7.90 -36.94
CA LEU A 439 -24.37 -6.58 -37.22
C LEU A 439 -23.41 -6.59 -38.42
N ASP A 440 -22.59 -7.63 -38.56
CA ASP A 440 -21.70 -7.79 -39.71
C ASP A 440 -22.50 -8.02 -41.01
N ARG A 441 -23.62 -8.78 -40.94
CA ARG A 441 -24.56 -8.88 -42.06
C ARG A 441 -25.20 -7.54 -42.39
N TRP A 442 -25.56 -6.74 -41.39
CA TRP A 442 -26.11 -5.40 -41.58
C TRP A 442 -25.15 -4.50 -42.34
N ARG A 443 -23.85 -4.52 -42.00
CA ARG A 443 -22.82 -3.76 -42.71
C ARG A 443 -22.61 -4.18 -44.16
N ALA A 444 -22.83 -5.45 -44.47
CA ALA A 444 -22.67 -6.01 -45.81
C ALA A 444 -23.90 -5.82 -46.73
N LEU A 445 -25.02 -5.33 -46.19
CA LEU A 445 -26.25 -5.11 -46.95
C LEU A 445 -26.19 -3.84 -47.78
N ASP A 446 -26.59 -3.95 -49.05
CA ASP A 446 -26.89 -2.80 -49.90
C ASP A 446 -28.35 -2.34 -49.67
N PRO A 447 -28.58 -1.14 -49.13
CA PRO A 447 -29.92 -0.63 -48.85
C PRO A 447 -30.80 -0.50 -50.08
N VAL A 448 -30.22 -0.34 -51.28
CA VAL A 448 -30.93 -0.08 -52.53
C VAL A 448 -31.56 -1.35 -53.11
N THR A 449 -30.91 -2.50 -52.91
CA THR A 449 -31.32 -3.78 -53.52
C THR A 449 -32.07 -4.71 -52.57
N ALA A 450 -32.10 -4.43 -51.25
CA ALA A 450 -32.60 -5.35 -50.22
C ALA A 450 -33.56 -4.73 -49.19
N ALA A 451 -34.40 -3.76 -49.58
CA ALA A 451 -35.28 -3.00 -48.67
C ALA A 451 -36.13 -3.86 -47.69
N GLY A 452 -36.62 -5.03 -48.12
CA GLY A 452 -37.38 -5.95 -47.25
C GLY A 452 -36.51 -6.70 -46.22
N GLN A 453 -35.23 -6.94 -46.53
CA GLN A 453 -34.29 -7.60 -45.61
C GLN A 453 -33.79 -6.64 -44.54
N VAL A 454 -33.71 -5.33 -44.85
CA VAL A 454 -33.33 -4.27 -43.92
C VAL A 454 -34.28 -4.25 -42.71
N ALA A 455 -35.59 -4.28 -42.93
CA ALA A 455 -36.57 -4.27 -41.82
C ALA A 455 -36.49 -5.53 -40.95
N ALA A 456 -36.38 -6.71 -41.56
CA ALA A 456 -36.30 -7.98 -40.85
C ALA A 456 -35.00 -8.10 -40.04
N LEU A 457 -33.86 -7.69 -40.61
CA LEU A 457 -32.58 -7.72 -39.92
C LEU A 457 -32.51 -6.69 -38.80
N ALA A 458 -33.05 -5.49 -38.99
CA ALA A 458 -33.14 -4.50 -37.92
C ALA A 458 -33.98 -5.02 -36.73
N GLY A 459 -35.12 -5.66 -37.00
CA GLY A 459 -35.93 -6.30 -35.97
C GLY A 459 -35.20 -7.44 -35.26
N LEU A 460 -34.43 -8.26 -35.99
CA LEU A 460 -33.60 -9.31 -35.41
C LEU A 460 -32.49 -8.72 -34.52
N VAL A 461 -31.78 -7.68 -34.99
CA VAL A 461 -30.74 -7.00 -34.22
C VAL A 461 -31.33 -6.40 -32.94
N GLN A 462 -32.51 -5.77 -33.00
CA GLN A 462 -33.18 -5.25 -31.81
C GLN A 462 -33.54 -6.36 -30.81
N ALA A 463 -34.11 -7.47 -31.29
CA ALA A 463 -34.46 -8.59 -30.43
C ALA A 463 -33.21 -9.24 -29.79
N GLN A 464 -32.13 -9.40 -30.55
CA GLN A 464 -30.86 -9.92 -30.04
C GLN A 464 -30.20 -8.97 -29.05
N ALA A 465 -30.19 -7.65 -29.34
CA ALA A 465 -29.68 -6.63 -28.43
C ALA A 465 -30.48 -6.59 -27.12
N ALA A 466 -31.81 -6.74 -27.19
CA ALA A 466 -32.64 -6.83 -25.99
C ALA A 466 -32.41 -8.09 -25.16
N ALA A 467 -32.11 -9.22 -25.81
CA ALA A 467 -31.78 -10.46 -25.10
C ALA A 467 -30.45 -10.39 -24.32
N VAL A 468 -29.60 -9.39 -24.62
CA VAL A 468 -28.32 -9.13 -23.93
C VAL A 468 -28.31 -7.77 -23.22
N ASP A 469 -29.49 -7.19 -22.98
CA ASP A 469 -29.68 -5.92 -22.26
C ASP A 469 -28.96 -4.70 -22.86
N LEU A 470 -28.67 -4.70 -24.17
CA LEU A 470 -28.05 -3.56 -24.88
C LEU A 470 -29.07 -2.60 -25.51
N ALA A 471 -30.34 -2.99 -25.61
CA ALA A 471 -31.44 -2.13 -26.05
C ALA A 471 -32.78 -2.64 -25.50
N PRO A 472 -33.81 -1.78 -25.38
CA PRO A 472 -35.15 -2.27 -25.09
C PRO A 472 -35.75 -3.01 -26.28
N ALA A 473 -36.56 -4.04 -26.00
CA ALA A 473 -37.29 -4.79 -27.02
C ALA A 473 -38.40 -3.95 -27.67
N GLU A 474 -38.96 -2.99 -26.94
CA GLU A 474 -40.03 -2.09 -27.41
C GLU A 474 -39.75 -0.63 -26.98
N PRO A 475 -40.18 0.37 -27.78
CA PRO A 475 -40.86 0.23 -29.07
C PRO A 475 -39.93 -0.24 -30.19
N VAL A 476 -40.50 -0.81 -31.27
CA VAL A 476 -39.74 -1.21 -32.47
C VAL A 476 -39.11 0.02 -33.12
N TRP A 477 -37.85 -0.06 -33.56
CA TRP A 477 -37.18 1.08 -34.19
C TRP A 477 -37.82 1.49 -35.51
N GLU A 478 -38.19 2.77 -35.60
CA GLU A 478 -38.73 3.38 -36.80
C GLU A 478 -37.68 3.42 -37.92
N PRO A 479 -38.08 3.40 -39.21
CA PRO A 479 -37.15 3.34 -40.34
C PRO A 479 -36.02 4.38 -40.30
N GLU A 480 -36.33 5.59 -39.82
CA GLU A 480 -35.39 6.72 -39.73
C GLU A 480 -34.36 6.54 -38.59
N GLU A 481 -34.70 5.77 -37.56
CA GLU A 481 -33.88 5.58 -36.35
C GLU A 481 -33.00 4.33 -36.41
N ARG A 482 -33.37 3.33 -37.23
CA ARG A 482 -32.67 2.02 -37.30
C ARG A 482 -31.17 2.15 -37.48
N ALA A 483 -30.73 3.01 -38.40
CA ALA A 483 -29.30 3.18 -38.68
C ALA A 483 -28.55 3.72 -37.45
N ALA A 484 -29.11 4.72 -36.77
CA ALA A 484 -28.52 5.31 -35.57
C ALA A 484 -28.56 4.33 -34.38
N SER A 485 -29.67 3.61 -34.18
CA SER A 485 -29.78 2.58 -33.14
C SER A 485 -28.78 1.45 -33.35
N ILE A 486 -28.66 0.93 -34.57
CA ILE A 486 -27.71 -0.14 -34.88
C ILE A 486 -26.27 0.36 -34.73
N ALA A 487 -25.96 1.61 -35.10
CA ALA A 487 -24.65 2.20 -34.86
C ALA A 487 -24.28 2.22 -33.37
N ARG A 488 -25.22 2.59 -32.49
CA ARG A 488 -25.02 2.51 -31.02
C ARG A 488 -24.76 1.07 -30.55
N ILE A 489 -25.49 0.09 -31.07
CA ILE A 489 -25.26 -1.32 -30.73
C ILE A 489 -23.90 -1.80 -31.21
N VAL A 490 -23.47 -1.38 -32.40
CA VAL A 490 -22.13 -1.66 -32.92
C VAL A 490 -21.05 -1.11 -31.99
N GLU A 491 -21.19 0.14 -31.54
CA GLU A 491 -20.26 0.76 -30.60
C GLU A 491 -20.23 0.01 -29.26
N ALA A 492 -21.40 -0.32 -28.70
CA ALA A 492 -21.50 -1.07 -27.44
C ALA A 492 -20.89 -2.49 -27.54
N VAL A 493 -21.17 -3.23 -28.62
CA VAL A 493 -20.59 -4.56 -28.84
C VAL A 493 -19.08 -4.47 -29.03
N TYR A 494 -18.59 -3.45 -29.74
CA TYR A 494 -17.15 -3.23 -29.89
C TYR A 494 -16.48 -2.85 -28.56
N GLU A 495 -17.11 -2.00 -27.76
CA GLU A 495 -16.63 -1.65 -26.42
C GLU A 495 -16.53 -2.91 -25.53
N LEU A 496 -17.57 -3.74 -25.50
CA LEU A 496 -17.56 -5.01 -24.76
C LEU A 496 -16.44 -5.94 -25.26
N GLU A 497 -16.35 -6.16 -26.58
CA GLU A 497 -15.36 -7.05 -27.18
C GLU A 497 -13.92 -6.59 -26.88
N SER A 498 -13.66 -5.28 -26.98
CA SER A 498 -12.33 -4.70 -26.87
C SER A 498 -11.92 -4.31 -25.44
N THR A 499 -12.84 -4.32 -24.47
CA THR A 499 -12.53 -4.01 -23.07
C THR A 499 -11.45 -4.96 -22.54
N LEU A 500 -10.38 -4.38 -22.00
CA LEU A 500 -9.32 -5.15 -21.36
C LEU A 500 -9.74 -5.57 -19.95
N ILE A 501 -9.63 -6.86 -19.67
CA ILE A 501 -9.90 -7.45 -18.35
C ILE A 501 -8.69 -8.26 -17.87
N PRO A 502 -8.48 -8.38 -16.55
CA PRO A 502 -7.52 -9.33 -16.00
C PRO A 502 -7.86 -10.76 -16.42
N HIS A 503 -6.87 -11.50 -16.90
CA HIS A 503 -6.97 -12.88 -17.34
C HIS A 503 -6.21 -13.79 -16.36
N GLY A 504 -6.96 -14.41 -15.45
CA GLY A 504 -6.40 -15.29 -14.42
C GLY A 504 -5.94 -14.53 -13.16
N LEU A 505 -5.00 -15.13 -12.45
CA LEU A 505 -4.43 -14.61 -11.20
C LEU A 505 -2.91 -14.58 -11.30
N HIS A 506 -2.28 -13.61 -10.65
CA HIS A 506 -0.83 -13.56 -10.51
C HIS A 506 -0.34 -14.66 -9.55
N VAL A 507 0.86 -15.18 -9.80
CA VAL A 507 1.50 -16.18 -8.95
C VAL A 507 2.92 -15.69 -8.64
N ILE A 508 3.22 -15.40 -7.37
CA ILE A 508 4.57 -15.01 -6.94
C ILE A 508 5.55 -16.12 -7.34
N GLY A 509 6.67 -15.73 -7.94
CA GLY A 509 7.70 -16.67 -8.39
C GLY A 509 7.40 -17.38 -9.71
N ALA A 510 6.33 -17.00 -10.42
CA ALA A 510 6.01 -17.50 -11.74
C ALA A 510 5.83 -16.33 -12.73
N PRO A 511 6.89 -15.94 -13.46
CA PRO A 511 6.80 -14.91 -14.49
C PRO A 511 5.76 -15.25 -15.57
N PRO A 512 5.06 -14.25 -16.16
CA PRO A 512 4.13 -14.51 -17.25
C PRO A 512 4.81 -15.15 -18.45
N ASP A 513 4.09 -16.01 -19.17
CA ASP A 513 4.59 -16.62 -20.40
C ASP A 513 4.76 -15.60 -21.54
N THR A 514 5.38 -16.02 -22.64
CA THR A 514 5.73 -15.13 -23.74
C THR A 514 4.52 -14.45 -24.40
N GLU A 515 3.38 -15.14 -24.49
CA GLU A 515 2.17 -14.58 -25.10
C GLU A 515 1.53 -13.54 -24.17
N ALA A 516 1.43 -13.87 -22.88
CA ALA A 516 0.95 -12.95 -21.85
C ALA A 516 1.79 -11.67 -21.77
N ARG A 517 3.13 -11.79 -21.78
CA ARG A 517 4.03 -10.61 -21.78
C ARG A 517 3.83 -9.75 -23.02
N ALA A 518 3.74 -10.35 -24.20
CA ALA A 518 3.50 -9.61 -25.45
C ALA A 518 2.17 -8.84 -25.40
N SER A 519 1.09 -9.51 -24.98
CA SER A 519 -0.24 -8.90 -24.82
C SER A 519 -0.21 -7.72 -23.84
N MET A 520 0.44 -7.87 -22.68
CA MET A 520 0.55 -6.78 -21.70
C MET A 520 1.33 -5.57 -22.25
N LEU A 521 2.41 -5.80 -22.99
CA LEU A 521 3.20 -4.72 -23.59
C LEU A 521 2.47 -4.01 -24.73
N ASP A 522 1.66 -4.75 -25.50
CA ASP A 522 0.79 -4.19 -26.53
C ASP A 522 -0.31 -3.34 -25.91
N ALA A 523 -0.97 -3.85 -24.87
CA ALA A 523 -1.98 -3.14 -24.10
C ALA A 523 -1.42 -1.88 -23.41
N ALA A 524 -0.17 -1.91 -22.97
CA ALA A 524 0.54 -0.75 -22.42
C ALA A 524 1.03 0.24 -23.50
N GLY A 525 0.82 -0.03 -24.79
CA GLY A 525 1.20 0.86 -25.88
C GLY A 525 2.71 0.99 -26.09
N VAL A 526 3.51 0.01 -25.63
CA VAL A 526 4.97 0.04 -25.73
C VAL A 526 5.41 -0.31 -27.16
N SER A 527 5.61 0.74 -27.96
CA SER A 527 5.97 0.64 -29.38
C SER A 527 7.47 0.77 -29.66
N ASP A 528 8.24 1.41 -28.77
CA ASP A 528 9.70 1.53 -28.93
C ASP A 528 10.39 0.16 -28.77
N PRO A 529 11.13 -0.34 -29.78
CA PRO A 529 11.71 -1.68 -29.74
C PRO A 529 12.71 -1.91 -28.60
N ALA A 530 13.52 -0.90 -28.25
CA ALA A 530 14.53 -1.02 -27.21
C ALA A 530 13.88 -1.10 -25.83
N ARG A 531 12.93 -0.20 -25.54
CA ARG A 531 12.14 -0.22 -24.30
C ARG A 531 11.29 -1.48 -24.20
N ARG A 532 10.70 -1.95 -25.31
CA ARG A 532 9.92 -3.20 -25.33
C ARG A 532 10.78 -4.40 -24.94
N ALA A 533 11.98 -4.54 -25.51
CA ALA A 533 12.90 -5.62 -25.18
C ALA A 533 13.37 -5.56 -23.72
N GLU A 534 13.60 -4.36 -23.19
CA GLU A 534 13.93 -4.16 -21.77
C GLU A 534 12.79 -4.64 -20.86
N LEU A 535 11.56 -4.18 -21.11
CA LEU A 535 10.40 -4.51 -20.30
C LEU A 535 10.02 -6.00 -20.40
N ASP A 536 10.12 -6.61 -21.58
CA ASP A 536 9.90 -8.06 -21.75
C ASP A 536 10.89 -8.87 -20.90
N ARG A 537 12.18 -8.48 -20.87
CA ARG A 537 13.18 -9.13 -20.02
C ARG A 537 12.86 -8.98 -18.54
N LEU A 538 12.40 -7.81 -18.09
CA LEU A 538 11.97 -7.60 -16.71
C LEU A 538 10.74 -8.44 -16.36
N LEU A 539 9.77 -8.55 -17.28
CA LEU A 539 8.58 -9.39 -17.10
C LEU A 539 8.90 -10.89 -17.13
N ALA A 540 9.92 -11.32 -17.87
CA ALA A 540 10.34 -12.72 -17.97
C ALA A 540 11.14 -13.21 -16.76
N THR A 541 11.53 -12.32 -15.84
CA THR A 541 12.41 -12.62 -14.71
C THR A 541 11.64 -12.54 -13.40
N ASP A 542 11.82 -13.52 -12.51
CA ASP A 542 11.29 -13.43 -11.15
C ASP A 542 12.12 -12.46 -10.30
N HIS A 543 11.50 -11.34 -9.92
CA HIS A 543 12.07 -10.33 -9.03
C HIS A 543 11.43 -10.34 -7.63
N GLU A 544 10.27 -10.98 -7.48
CA GLU A 544 9.44 -10.88 -6.28
C GLU A 544 9.94 -11.80 -5.19
N THR A 545 10.26 -13.05 -5.54
CA THR A 545 10.78 -14.02 -4.58
C THR A 545 12.15 -13.64 -4.03
N PRO A 546 13.13 -13.20 -4.86
CA PRO A 546 14.39 -12.67 -4.36
C PRO A 546 14.20 -11.46 -3.46
N ALA A 547 13.24 -10.57 -3.76
CA ALA A 547 12.95 -9.41 -2.93
C ALA A 547 12.37 -9.79 -1.56
N ILE A 548 11.53 -10.83 -1.48
CA ILE A 548 11.04 -11.37 -0.20
C ILE A 548 12.22 -11.84 0.66
N LEU A 549 13.13 -12.62 0.09
CA LEU A 549 14.31 -13.09 0.82
C LEU A 549 15.20 -11.92 1.26
N HIS A 550 15.44 -10.95 0.36
CA HIS A 550 16.22 -9.75 0.62
C HIS A 550 15.65 -8.93 1.78
N ALA A 551 14.33 -8.73 1.79
CA ALA A 551 13.63 -8.03 2.86
C ALA A 551 13.80 -8.75 4.20
N LEU A 552 13.64 -10.09 4.20
CA LEU A 552 13.78 -10.93 5.39
C LEU A 552 15.23 -11.08 5.87
N ASP A 553 16.21 -10.70 5.06
CA ASP A 553 17.62 -10.50 5.47
C ASP A 553 17.89 -9.10 6.06
N GLY A 554 16.86 -8.25 6.13
CA GLY A 554 17.02 -6.86 6.50
C GLY A 554 17.82 -6.09 5.45
N GLY A 555 17.64 -6.38 4.17
CA GLY A 555 18.20 -5.60 3.06
C GLY A 555 17.38 -4.35 2.76
N TYR A 556 17.97 -3.41 2.01
CA TYR A 556 17.24 -2.23 1.54
C TYR A 556 16.39 -2.59 0.32
N LEU A 557 15.07 -2.46 0.45
CA LEU A 557 14.15 -2.59 -0.68
C LEU A 557 14.06 -1.27 -1.45
N ARG A 558 14.48 -1.30 -2.72
CA ARG A 558 14.42 -0.14 -3.60
C ARG A 558 12.98 0.36 -3.75
N PRO A 559 12.73 1.68 -3.76
CA PRO A 559 11.42 2.26 -3.95
C PRO A 559 10.85 1.95 -5.35
N ALA A 560 9.53 1.87 -5.43
CA ALA A 560 8.80 1.81 -6.70
C ALA A 560 7.58 2.72 -6.69
N PRO A 561 7.28 3.40 -7.81
CA PRO A 561 6.01 4.05 -7.96
C PRO A 561 4.91 2.99 -7.96
N GLY A 562 3.80 3.30 -7.30
CA GLY A 562 2.57 2.57 -7.51
C GLY A 562 1.92 2.90 -8.84
N GLY A 563 1.17 1.94 -9.38
CA GLY A 563 0.47 2.10 -10.64
C GLY A 563 0.26 0.76 -11.34
N ASP A 564 -0.33 0.84 -12.52
CA ASP A 564 -0.53 -0.32 -13.38
C ASP A 564 0.43 -0.25 -14.57
N LEU A 565 0.93 -1.40 -15.03
CA LEU A 565 1.83 -1.50 -16.19
C LEU A 565 1.23 -0.82 -17.43
N LEU A 566 -0.11 -0.84 -17.58
CA LEU A 566 -0.82 -0.21 -18.69
C LEU A 566 -0.69 1.31 -18.72
N ARG A 567 -0.39 1.95 -17.58
CA ARG A 567 -0.29 3.41 -17.45
C ARG A 567 1.12 3.88 -17.12
N ASN A 568 1.86 3.10 -16.34
CA ASN A 568 3.19 3.45 -15.89
C ASN A 568 4.11 2.22 -15.93
N THR A 569 5.01 2.17 -16.92
CA THR A 569 5.96 1.06 -17.05
C THR A 569 7.05 1.05 -15.98
N ASP A 570 7.25 2.17 -15.25
CA ASP A 570 8.25 2.27 -14.18
C ASP A 570 7.86 1.51 -12.92
N VAL A 571 6.68 0.87 -12.89
CA VAL A 571 6.33 -0.14 -11.89
C VAL A 571 7.21 -1.40 -12.00
N LEU A 572 7.81 -1.65 -13.17
CA LEU A 572 8.73 -2.76 -13.39
C LEU A 572 10.19 -2.39 -13.03
N PRO A 573 10.98 -3.35 -12.52
CA PRO A 573 10.54 -4.68 -12.07
C PRO A 573 9.68 -4.59 -10.79
N THR A 574 8.85 -5.61 -10.56
CA THR A 574 8.20 -5.81 -9.26
C THR A 574 9.22 -6.32 -8.22
N GLY A 575 8.78 -6.68 -7.01
CA GLY A 575 9.70 -6.93 -5.88
C GLY A 575 10.31 -5.67 -5.25
N ARG A 576 9.67 -4.50 -5.38
CA ARG A 576 10.19 -3.21 -4.87
C ARG A 576 9.24 -2.58 -3.85
N ASN A 577 9.78 -1.67 -3.03
CA ASN A 577 9.09 -0.95 -1.96
C ASN A 577 8.10 0.09 -2.52
N LEU A 578 6.83 -0.26 -2.69
CA LEU A 578 5.82 0.67 -3.23
C LEU A 578 5.69 1.93 -2.39
N HIS A 579 5.62 3.09 -3.03
CA HIS A 579 5.31 4.36 -2.38
C HIS A 579 4.06 5.00 -2.97
N GLY A 580 3.55 6.02 -2.27
CA GLY A 580 2.50 6.88 -2.78
C GLY A 580 3.03 7.84 -3.86
N PHE A 581 2.66 9.10 -3.76
CA PHE A 581 3.01 10.14 -4.71
C PHE A 581 3.96 11.17 -4.13
N ASP A 582 4.62 11.90 -5.03
CA ASP A 582 5.18 13.20 -4.70
C ASP A 582 4.03 14.24 -4.60
N PRO A 583 3.72 14.74 -3.40
CA PRO A 583 2.60 15.65 -3.18
C PRO A 583 2.78 17.02 -3.85
N PHE A 584 3.99 17.38 -4.29
CA PHE A 584 4.22 18.62 -5.03
C PHE A 584 3.96 18.50 -6.53
N ARG A 585 3.70 17.29 -7.04
CA ARG A 585 3.60 17.00 -8.47
C ARG A 585 2.22 16.54 -8.94
N ILE A 586 1.25 16.44 -8.02
CA ILE A 586 -0.14 16.09 -8.33
C ILE A 586 -1.04 17.33 -8.15
N PRO A 587 -1.90 17.70 -9.13
CA PRO A 587 -2.11 17.02 -10.40
C PRO A 587 -1.02 17.33 -11.44
N SER A 588 -0.66 16.36 -12.28
CA SER A 588 0.30 16.57 -13.37
C SER A 588 -0.29 17.39 -14.52
N ALA A 589 0.56 17.93 -15.39
CA ALA A 589 0.10 18.72 -16.54
C ALA A 589 -0.84 17.92 -17.48
N PHE A 590 -0.55 16.63 -17.68
CA PHE A 590 -1.43 15.75 -18.45
C PHE A 590 -2.77 15.54 -17.73
N ALA A 591 -2.74 15.25 -16.43
CA ALA A 591 -3.94 15.07 -15.61
C ALA A 591 -4.83 16.33 -15.62
N VAL A 592 -4.25 17.53 -15.61
CA VAL A 592 -4.99 18.80 -15.74
C VAL A 592 -5.74 18.89 -17.07
N HIS A 593 -5.07 18.56 -18.17
CA HIS A 593 -5.70 18.59 -19.48
C HIS A 593 -6.79 17.52 -19.63
N ASP A 594 -6.50 16.29 -19.20
CA ASP A 594 -7.45 15.19 -19.29
C ASP A 594 -8.64 15.38 -18.35
N GLY A 595 -8.42 15.86 -17.12
CA GLY A 595 -9.49 16.19 -16.17
C GLY A 595 -10.43 17.26 -16.70
N ALA A 596 -9.91 18.28 -17.38
CA ALA A 596 -10.73 19.28 -18.07
C ALA A 596 -11.57 18.65 -19.19
N ARG A 597 -10.98 17.79 -20.02
CA ARG A 597 -11.68 17.06 -21.08
C ARG A 597 -12.79 16.16 -20.52
N GLN A 598 -12.52 15.44 -19.43
CA GLN A 598 -13.50 14.57 -18.78
C GLN A 598 -14.65 15.38 -18.16
N ALA A 599 -14.36 16.52 -17.53
CA ALA A 599 -15.38 17.42 -17.00
C ALA A 599 -16.28 17.97 -18.12
N GLU A 600 -15.72 18.41 -19.26
CA GLU A 600 -16.53 18.90 -20.38
C GLU A 600 -17.39 17.80 -21.01
N ARG A 601 -16.88 16.55 -21.10
CA ARG A 601 -17.69 15.40 -21.54
C ARG A 601 -18.85 15.11 -20.59
N LEU A 602 -18.62 15.23 -19.28
CA LEU A 602 -19.66 15.07 -18.27
C LEU A 602 -20.76 16.13 -18.43
N LEU A 603 -20.38 17.39 -18.59
CA LEU A 603 -21.31 18.50 -18.79
C LEU A 603 -22.09 18.38 -20.11
N ALA A 604 -21.41 18.01 -21.19
CA ALA A 604 -22.04 17.77 -22.49
C ALA A 604 -23.08 16.64 -22.41
N ARG A 605 -22.71 15.51 -21.79
CA ARG A 605 -23.64 14.39 -21.60
C ARG A 605 -24.87 14.78 -20.80
N TYR A 606 -24.70 15.57 -19.74
CA TYR A 606 -25.80 16.08 -18.93
C TYR A 606 -26.71 17.02 -19.75
N ALA A 607 -26.12 17.86 -20.60
CA ALA A 607 -26.86 18.74 -21.49
C ALA A 607 -27.63 17.99 -22.60
N ASP A 608 -27.05 16.90 -23.13
CA ASP A 608 -27.67 16.04 -24.13
C ASP A 608 -28.95 15.35 -23.62
N ASP A 609 -29.11 15.19 -22.30
CA ASP A 609 -30.34 14.71 -21.67
C ASP A 609 -31.45 15.79 -21.60
N GLY A 610 -31.26 16.92 -22.30
CA GLY A 610 -32.20 18.04 -22.37
C GLY A 610 -32.14 18.97 -21.15
N LEU A 611 -31.13 18.80 -20.31
CA LEU A 611 -30.91 19.61 -19.11
C LEU A 611 -29.97 20.79 -19.43
N GLY A 612 -30.02 21.84 -18.61
CA GLY A 612 -29.04 22.92 -18.68
C GLY A 612 -27.69 22.51 -18.10
N LEU A 613 -26.86 23.46 -17.71
CA LEU A 613 -25.70 23.14 -16.86
C LEU A 613 -26.16 22.79 -15.44
N PRO A 614 -25.56 21.78 -14.79
CA PRO A 614 -25.87 21.48 -13.40
C PRO A 614 -25.37 22.61 -12.48
N GLU A 615 -26.13 22.95 -11.44
CA GLU A 615 -25.68 23.92 -10.44
C GLU A 615 -24.60 23.31 -9.53
N THR A 616 -24.78 22.04 -9.15
CA THR A 616 -23.90 21.30 -8.24
C THR A 616 -23.65 19.88 -8.74
N LEU A 617 -22.41 19.41 -8.60
CA LEU A 617 -22.03 18.01 -8.82
C LEU A 617 -21.41 17.40 -7.56
N ALA A 618 -21.84 16.19 -7.21
CA ALA A 618 -21.18 15.40 -6.16
C ALA A 618 -20.09 14.51 -6.80
N LEU A 619 -18.85 14.63 -6.32
CA LEU A 619 -17.71 13.83 -6.78
C LEU A 619 -17.07 13.08 -5.60
N VAL A 620 -16.81 11.79 -5.80
CA VAL A 620 -16.03 10.97 -4.87
C VAL A 620 -14.56 10.99 -5.29
N LEU A 621 -13.65 11.36 -4.39
CA LEU A 621 -12.22 11.39 -4.69
C LEU A 621 -11.47 10.26 -3.97
N TRP A 622 -11.19 9.19 -4.71
CA TRP A 622 -10.34 8.11 -4.22
C TRP A 622 -8.86 8.45 -4.33
N GLY A 623 -8.10 8.12 -3.28
CA GLY A 623 -6.63 8.21 -3.30
C GLY A 623 -6.02 7.34 -4.39
N THR A 624 -6.57 6.14 -4.62
CA THR A 624 -6.06 5.18 -5.63
C THR A 624 -6.15 5.75 -7.05
N ASP A 625 -7.27 6.37 -7.40
CA ASP A 625 -7.49 6.89 -8.76
C ASP A 625 -6.62 8.10 -9.02
N ASN A 626 -6.50 9.00 -8.05
CA ASN A 626 -5.59 10.14 -8.14
C ASN A 626 -4.13 9.70 -8.25
N LEU A 627 -3.72 8.64 -7.54
CA LEU A 627 -2.39 8.06 -7.68
C LEU A 627 -2.12 7.49 -9.07
N LYS A 628 -3.07 6.70 -9.60
CA LYS A 628 -2.95 6.03 -10.91
C LYS A 628 -3.01 6.99 -12.10
N THR A 629 -3.68 8.13 -11.93
CA THR A 629 -3.92 9.12 -12.99
C THR A 629 -3.17 10.41 -12.78
N GLU A 630 -2.24 10.45 -11.81
CA GLU A 630 -1.49 11.66 -11.44
C GLU A 630 -2.39 12.86 -11.11
N GLY A 631 -3.56 12.62 -10.52
CA GLY A 631 -4.50 13.65 -10.08
C GLY A 631 -5.63 13.97 -11.05
N GLY A 632 -6.00 13.06 -11.96
CA GLY A 632 -7.10 13.26 -12.92
C GLY A 632 -8.42 13.70 -12.26
N PRO A 633 -8.94 12.97 -11.25
CA PRO A 633 -10.15 13.37 -10.54
C PRO A 633 -10.05 14.73 -9.83
N ILE A 634 -8.92 15.04 -9.19
CA ILE A 634 -8.67 16.38 -8.60
C ILE A 634 -8.70 17.46 -9.69
N ALA A 635 -8.08 17.21 -10.84
CA ALA A 635 -8.09 18.12 -11.97
C ALA A 635 -9.50 18.33 -12.55
N GLN A 636 -10.31 17.26 -12.63
CA GLN A 636 -11.71 17.33 -13.02
C GLN A 636 -12.50 18.26 -12.09
N ALA A 637 -12.37 18.08 -10.76
CA ALA A 637 -13.02 18.94 -9.77
C ALA A 637 -12.56 20.40 -9.88
N LEU A 638 -11.25 20.65 -10.02
CA LEU A 638 -10.71 22.00 -10.23
C LEU A 638 -11.32 22.65 -11.48
N TRP A 639 -11.41 21.93 -12.60
CA TRP A 639 -11.97 22.46 -13.83
C TRP A 639 -13.45 22.81 -13.70
N LEU A 640 -14.26 21.96 -13.04
CA LEU A 640 -15.67 22.24 -12.78
C LEU A 640 -15.87 23.57 -12.01
N LEU A 641 -15.07 23.78 -10.97
CA LEU A 641 -15.00 25.03 -10.19
C LEU A 641 -14.45 26.23 -10.99
N GLY A 642 -13.91 25.99 -12.19
CA GLY A 642 -13.24 27.00 -13.01
C GLY A 642 -11.90 27.43 -12.42
N ALA A 643 -11.16 26.50 -11.84
CA ALA A 643 -9.85 26.70 -11.24
C ALA A 643 -8.79 25.86 -11.96
N LYS A 644 -7.52 26.28 -11.83
CA LYS A 644 -6.36 25.51 -12.26
C LYS A 644 -5.27 25.48 -11.18
N PRO A 645 -4.42 24.45 -11.16
CA PRO A 645 -3.29 24.40 -10.24
C PRO A 645 -2.36 25.60 -10.42
N ARG A 646 -1.85 26.12 -9.30
CA ARG A 646 -0.86 27.20 -9.26
C ARG A 646 0.46 26.62 -8.76
N HIS A 647 1.51 26.82 -9.53
CA HIS A 647 2.86 26.39 -9.18
C HIS A 647 3.69 27.57 -8.68
N ASP A 648 4.62 27.32 -7.76
CA ASP A 648 5.62 28.30 -7.36
C ASP A 648 6.78 28.41 -8.36
N SER A 649 7.77 29.25 -8.08
CA SER A 649 8.95 29.43 -8.93
C SER A 649 9.82 28.19 -9.07
N TYR A 650 9.65 27.19 -8.21
CA TYR A 650 10.34 25.90 -8.25
C TYR A 650 9.52 24.81 -8.96
N GLY A 651 8.36 25.16 -9.52
CA GLY A 651 7.49 24.22 -10.22
C GLY A 651 6.68 23.31 -9.29
N ARG A 652 6.60 23.63 -7.99
CA ARG A 652 5.83 22.85 -7.01
C ARG A 652 4.41 23.35 -6.93
N LEU A 653 3.46 22.43 -6.74
CA LEU A 653 2.09 22.82 -6.45
C LEU A 653 2.04 23.68 -5.17
N ALA A 654 1.52 24.90 -5.30
CA ALA A 654 1.46 25.90 -4.23
C ALA A 654 0.05 26.51 -4.06
N GLY A 655 -0.96 25.87 -4.64
CA GLY A 655 -2.37 26.23 -4.51
C GLY A 655 -3.13 26.12 -5.83
N ALA A 656 -4.23 26.86 -5.92
CA ALA A 656 -5.03 26.97 -7.14
C ALA A 656 -5.29 28.44 -7.48
N GLN A 657 -5.61 28.73 -8.74
CA GLN A 657 -6.03 30.04 -9.20
C GLN A 657 -7.28 29.92 -10.05
N LEU A 658 -8.17 30.92 -9.94
CA LEU A 658 -9.38 30.96 -10.74
C LEU A 658 -9.06 31.28 -12.20
N ILE A 659 -9.72 30.55 -13.09
CA ILE A 659 -9.79 30.83 -14.52
C ILE A 659 -10.82 31.96 -14.72
N PRO A 660 -10.49 33.04 -15.44
CA PRO A 660 -11.44 34.08 -15.82
C PRO A 660 -12.67 33.50 -16.56
N LEU A 661 -13.85 34.06 -16.34
CA LEU A 661 -15.11 33.50 -16.91
C LEU A 661 -15.17 33.58 -18.43
N ASP A 662 -14.58 34.63 -19.02
CA ASP A 662 -14.42 34.79 -20.46
C ASP A 662 -13.55 33.69 -21.08
N GLN A 663 -12.56 33.18 -20.33
CA GLN A 663 -11.74 32.04 -20.74
C GLN A 663 -12.41 30.69 -20.46
N LEU A 664 -13.17 30.59 -19.37
CA LEU A 664 -13.86 29.36 -18.99
C LEU A 664 -15.04 29.06 -19.93
N GLY A 665 -15.70 30.08 -20.47
CA GLY A 665 -16.79 29.94 -21.44
C GLY A 665 -18.12 29.45 -20.84
N ARG A 666 -18.20 29.27 -19.52
CA ARG A 666 -19.39 28.83 -18.79
C ARG A 666 -19.40 29.33 -17.33
N PRO A 667 -20.55 29.27 -16.64
CA PRO A 667 -20.61 29.38 -15.19
C PRO A 667 -19.70 28.36 -14.48
N ARG A 668 -19.27 28.71 -13.28
CA ARG A 668 -18.60 27.77 -12.37
C ARG A 668 -19.67 26.80 -11.84
N ILE A 669 -19.33 25.53 -11.79
CA ILE A 669 -20.19 24.48 -11.25
C ILE A 669 -19.77 24.27 -9.80
N ASP A 670 -20.73 24.25 -8.88
CA ASP A 670 -20.45 23.91 -7.49
C ASP A 670 -20.11 22.42 -7.36
N VAL A 671 -19.21 22.09 -6.45
CA VAL A 671 -18.72 20.71 -6.30
C VAL A 671 -18.74 20.29 -4.84
N VAL A 672 -19.51 19.23 -4.55
CA VAL A 672 -19.49 18.54 -3.26
C VAL A 672 -18.52 17.36 -3.38
N VAL A 673 -17.40 17.43 -2.65
CA VAL A 673 -16.37 16.38 -2.66
C VAL A 673 -16.51 15.50 -1.43
N THR A 674 -16.53 14.17 -1.63
CA THR A 674 -16.50 13.16 -0.57
C THR A 674 -15.28 12.26 -0.65
#